data_AF-A0A285M936-F1
#
_entry.id   AF-A0A285M936-F1
#
_cell.length_a   1.000
_cell.length_b   1.000
_cell.length_c   1.000
_cell.angle_alpha   90.00
_cell.angle_beta   90.00
_cell.angle_gamma   90.00
#
_symmetry.space_group_name_H-M   'P 1'
#
loop_
_entity.id
_entity.type
_entity.pdbx_description
1 polymer ?
#
loop_
_entity_poly.entity_id
_entity_poly.type
_entity_poly.pdbx_seq_one_letter_code
_entity_poly.pdbx_strand_id
1 'polypeptide(L)'
;MTPTTRIRILWAIFAVLALAGGLAAASPYLINTRVAKKEISKQISEWMGLPVSVRGEPVITVFPYLTVKLKDVEVQSNLGRSEPPLVSMEALRVEMHWLPLLLGNYEVRRFNLIKPTFEFARDKDGNSSWDMTGGSIVTTAPDNGRLTLAENITLGRFWISGGKLHYRDEATGQDENIDDIVLQFEWPSTEERATIEGRFDWRGQPISLMARSDKPTELFGGALSPLTAEISSPLFEMKGDGTAGTMANLQLEGDFSFKTSSLRDFLGWIDLPVGSVGGLEEASMTARANFAGESVAFSDLSLMLDGNRADGVIQLDFRRDRALVQGTLAGDSLDLTPYFGNREGEVPLVDQPLSLNDMGRADLDIRLSANQVVMGSMTLGRAAATLVTRDQQMSFSLGEAYVYGGRIEASLDMRPAKENSQLINAHLRGKTNGLLAGSFTREALQQDLLTGTALAEIDIQGEGRSLMELLNTSQGTASLVLTDGEFKRFNLDGLQDALELKEDIASDTLYAKSSRFDVLSIRGRMDDRILGIDGIRMTSGNRALVGTADLDLERMTLDFPGTLALYNTADPASQSTEDPVEAFEFRLKGPIANPTLTRRAKSDSQQPRDQDILAPGVPATMPGASERGQRQPAAEPSSEATKEPEEEATPDEAPVGQDALPGLGEDLAAVPPATDAPDTEQSSFEALEESVGEAAKKALESLLPSGSDDNTQ
;
A
#
# COMPACT_ATOMS: atom_id res chain seq x y z
N MET A 1 24.73 47.86 -58.23
CA MET A 1 24.59 46.98 -59.41
C MET A 1 24.40 47.82 -60.66
N THR A 2 25.04 47.46 -61.77
CA THR A 2 24.75 48.04 -63.09
C THR A 2 23.47 47.41 -63.68
N PRO A 3 22.83 48.02 -64.70
CA PRO A 3 21.71 47.38 -65.40
C PRO A 3 22.10 46.03 -66.03
N THR A 4 23.33 45.87 -66.48
CA THR A 4 23.85 44.60 -67.02
C THR A 4 23.93 43.49 -65.97
N THR A 5 24.26 43.80 -64.70
CA THR A 5 24.18 42.81 -63.60
C THR A 5 22.74 42.40 -63.34
N ARG A 6 21.79 43.35 -63.30
CA ARG A 6 20.36 43.05 -63.07
C ARG A 6 19.77 42.14 -64.15
N ILE A 7 20.07 42.41 -65.42
CA ILE A 7 19.63 41.57 -66.55
C ILE A 7 20.22 40.15 -66.45
N ARG A 8 21.51 40.01 -66.11
CA ARG A 8 22.13 38.69 -65.90
C ARG A 8 21.52 37.91 -64.74
N ILE A 9 21.17 38.58 -63.64
CA ILE A 9 20.50 37.95 -62.49
C ILE A 9 19.07 37.52 -62.88
N LEU A 10 18.32 38.35 -63.60
CA LEU A 10 16.97 37.98 -64.08
C LEU A 10 17.00 36.79 -65.04
N TRP A 11 17.97 36.74 -65.97
CA TRP A 11 18.15 35.57 -66.84
C TRP A 11 18.63 34.32 -66.09
N ALA A 12 19.46 34.46 -65.05
CA ALA A 12 19.84 33.32 -64.20
C ALA A 12 18.64 32.78 -63.40
N ILE A 13 17.83 33.66 -62.81
CA ILE A 13 16.58 33.29 -62.12
C ILE A 13 15.60 32.64 -63.10
N PHE A 14 15.42 33.21 -64.29
CA PHE A 14 14.55 32.62 -65.33
C PHE A 14 15.06 31.26 -65.80
N ALA A 15 16.38 31.09 -66.00
CA ALA A 15 16.96 29.80 -66.36
C ALA A 15 16.80 28.74 -65.26
N VAL A 16 16.96 29.12 -63.98
CA VAL A 16 16.71 28.23 -62.83
C VAL A 16 15.22 27.87 -62.73
N LEU A 17 14.31 28.81 -62.93
CA LEU A 17 12.86 28.55 -62.93
C LEU A 17 12.43 27.68 -64.12
N ALA A 18 12.99 27.90 -65.31
CA ALA A 18 12.74 27.09 -66.49
C ALA A 18 13.32 25.67 -66.34
N LEU A 19 14.50 25.53 -65.73
CA LEU A 19 15.09 24.23 -65.41
C LEU A 19 14.27 23.48 -64.35
N ALA A 20 13.83 24.17 -63.29
CA ALA A 20 12.97 23.58 -62.24
C ALA A 20 11.59 23.17 -62.80
N GLY A 21 10.97 24.01 -63.62
CA GLY A 21 9.73 23.67 -64.33
C GLY A 21 9.91 22.53 -65.33
N GLY A 22 11.06 22.48 -66.01
CA GLY A 22 11.45 21.38 -66.89
C GLY A 22 11.62 20.05 -66.16
N LEU A 23 12.33 20.02 -65.02
CA LEU A 23 12.45 18.83 -64.18
C LEU A 23 11.10 18.41 -63.61
N ALA A 24 10.26 19.36 -63.17
CA ALA A 24 8.92 19.06 -62.68
C ALA A 24 8.06 18.39 -63.77
N ALA A 25 8.06 18.93 -64.99
CA ALA A 25 7.33 18.36 -66.13
C ALA A 25 7.91 17.02 -66.62
N ALA A 26 9.23 16.82 -66.53
CA ALA A 26 9.89 15.58 -66.92
C ALA A 26 9.83 14.47 -65.84
N SER A 27 9.53 14.81 -64.58
CA SER A 27 9.56 13.88 -63.45
C SER A 27 8.79 12.56 -63.63
N PRO A 28 7.61 12.50 -64.30
CA PRO A 28 6.90 11.24 -64.52
C PRO A 28 7.60 10.28 -65.50
N TYR A 29 8.50 10.79 -66.33
CA TYR A 29 9.21 10.03 -67.36
C TYR A 29 10.62 9.58 -66.94
N LEU A 30 11.20 10.23 -65.93
CA LEU A 30 12.58 10.00 -65.48
C LEU A 30 12.69 8.94 -64.37
N ILE A 31 11.61 8.66 -63.62
CA ILE A 31 11.65 7.83 -62.42
C ILE A 31 10.80 6.56 -62.60
N ASN A 32 11.43 5.39 -62.63
CA ASN A 32 10.73 4.11 -62.75
C ASN A 32 10.12 3.70 -61.39
N THR A 33 8.82 3.95 -61.21
CA THR A 33 8.08 3.67 -59.96
C THR A 33 8.26 2.25 -59.44
N ARG A 34 8.34 1.26 -60.34
CA ARG A 34 8.47 -0.16 -59.96
C ARG A 34 9.85 -0.53 -59.43
N VAL A 35 10.91 0.14 -59.89
CA VAL A 35 12.27 -0.01 -59.33
C VAL A 35 12.36 0.69 -57.98
N ALA A 36 11.89 1.95 -57.90
CA ALA A 36 11.86 2.71 -56.66
C ALA A 36 11.04 1.99 -55.57
N LYS A 37 9.87 1.43 -55.92
CA LYS A 37 9.03 0.60 -55.04
C LYS A 37 9.81 -0.57 -54.46
N LYS A 38 10.53 -1.33 -55.30
CA LYS A 38 11.30 -2.50 -54.87
C LYS A 38 12.43 -2.10 -53.92
N GLU A 39 13.23 -1.12 -54.28
CA GLU A 39 14.42 -0.77 -53.49
C GLU A 39 14.04 -0.10 -52.16
N ILE A 40 13.02 0.76 -52.15
CA ILE A 40 12.51 1.35 -50.89
C ILE A 40 11.90 0.28 -49.98
N SER A 41 11.13 -0.69 -50.52
CA SER A 41 10.58 -1.78 -49.71
C SER A 41 11.69 -2.65 -49.12
N LYS A 42 12.72 -2.96 -49.92
CA LYS A 42 13.92 -3.68 -49.46
C LYS A 42 14.65 -2.91 -48.36
N GLN A 43 14.93 -1.62 -48.57
CA GLN A 43 15.66 -0.80 -47.62
C GLN A 43 14.96 -0.67 -46.26
N ILE A 44 13.64 -0.50 -46.25
CA ILE A 44 12.85 -0.44 -45.00
C ILE A 44 12.79 -1.84 -44.34
N SER A 45 12.78 -2.92 -45.12
CA SER A 45 12.88 -4.29 -44.57
C SER A 45 14.24 -4.55 -43.92
N GLU A 46 15.32 -4.11 -44.54
CA GLU A 46 16.69 -4.19 -43.99
C GLU A 46 16.82 -3.36 -42.71
N TRP A 47 16.20 -2.19 -42.65
CA TRP A 47 16.19 -1.33 -41.46
C TRP A 47 15.48 -1.94 -40.24
N MET A 48 14.30 -2.53 -40.44
CA MET A 48 13.46 -3.06 -39.33
C MET A 48 13.66 -4.55 -39.06
N GLY A 49 14.39 -5.28 -39.92
CA GLY A 49 14.50 -6.74 -39.88
C GLY A 49 13.26 -7.50 -40.38
N LEU A 50 12.14 -6.79 -40.59
CA LEU A 50 10.83 -7.36 -40.88
C LEU A 50 10.43 -7.18 -42.36
N PRO A 51 9.81 -8.18 -43.01
CA PRO A 51 9.41 -8.07 -44.41
C PRO A 51 8.37 -6.96 -44.65
N VAL A 52 8.73 -5.97 -45.47
CA VAL A 52 7.83 -4.89 -45.91
C VAL A 52 7.24 -5.19 -47.29
N SER A 53 5.92 -5.08 -47.39
CA SER A 53 5.20 -5.08 -48.66
C SER A 53 4.52 -3.73 -48.90
N VAL A 54 4.44 -3.33 -50.18
CA VAL A 54 3.74 -2.14 -50.62
C VAL A 54 2.78 -2.59 -51.71
N ARG A 55 1.47 -2.52 -51.49
CA ARG A 55 0.50 -3.02 -52.48
C ARG A 55 0.29 -1.99 -53.60
N GLY A 56 0.05 -0.73 -53.28
CA GLY A 56 -0.20 0.34 -54.26
C GLY A 56 1.03 0.79 -55.08
N GLU A 57 0.81 1.58 -56.13
CA GLU A 57 1.88 2.25 -56.88
C GLU A 57 2.36 3.52 -56.13
N PRO A 58 3.68 3.78 -56.05
CA PRO A 58 4.21 4.94 -55.36
C PRO A 58 4.05 6.22 -56.19
N VAL A 59 3.67 7.31 -55.54
CA VAL A 59 3.63 8.64 -56.15
C VAL A 59 4.89 9.40 -55.74
N ILE A 60 5.67 9.88 -56.71
CA ILE A 60 6.93 10.57 -56.47
C ILE A 60 6.82 12.00 -56.99
N THR A 61 6.97 12.98 -56.09
CA THR A 61 6.92 14.41 -56.37
C THR A 61 8.30 15.01 -56.14
N VAL A 62 8.85 15.75 -57.11
CA VAL A 62 10.25 16.24 -57.04
C VAL A 62 10.34 17.69 -56.53
N PHE A 63 9.27 18.48 -56.61
CA PHE A 63 9.25 19.90 -56.28
C PHE A 63 8.04 20.26 -55.38
N PRO A 64 8.17 21.13 -54.36
CA PRO A 64 9.38 21.85 -53.95
C PRO A 64 10.40 21.00 -53.18
N TYR A 65 10.02 19.79 -52.76
CA TYR A 65 10.88 18.83 -52.07
C TYR A 65 10.63 17.43 -52.63
N LEU A 66 11.68 16.60 -52.66
CA LEU A 66 11.55 15.21 -53.07
C LEU A 66 10.69 14.45 -52.05
N THR A 67 9.54 13.96 -52.50
CA THR A 67 8.52 13.32 -51.66
C THR A 67 8.08 12.02 -52.32
N VAL A 68 8.16 10.91 -51.59
CA VAL A 68 7.62 9.61 -52.00
C VAL A 68 6.40 9.31 -51.14
N LYS A 69 5.21 9.19 -51.75
CA LYS A 69 4.02 8.61 -51.11
C LYS A 69 3.88 7.15 -51.56
N LEU A 70 4.24 6.22 -50.70
CA LEU A 70 3.84 4.81 -50.81
C LEU A 70 2.35 4.72 -50.41
N LYS A 71 1.62 3.75 -50.94
CA LYS A 71 0.24 3.45 -50.55
C LYS A 71 0.11 1.99 -50.16
N ASP A 72 -0.81 1.70 -49.24
CA ASP A 72 -1.17 0.34 -48.86
C ASP A 72 0.09 -0.44 -48.42
N VAL A 73 0.76 0.10 -47.39
CA VAL A 73 2.05 -0.41 -46.88
C VAL A 73 1.78 -1.34 -45.70
N GLU A 74 2.43 -2.50 -45.70
CA GLU A 74 2.28 -3.52 -44.67
C GLU A 74 3.65 -4.05 -44.24
N VAL A 75 3.90 -4.03 -42.93
CA VAL A 75 5.03 -4.66 -42.26
C VAL A 75 4.54 -5.98 -41.68
N GLN A 76 5.19 -7.10 -42.00
CA GLN A 76 4.79 -8.41 -41.48
C GLN A 76 5.21 -8.59 -40.01
N SER A 77 4.41 -9.34 -39.25
CA SER A 77 4.72 -9.77 -37.87
C SER A 77 5.87 -10.79 -37.85
N ASN A 78 6.72 -10.75 -36.81
CA ASN A 78 7.73 -11.79 -36.59
C ASN A 78 7.11 -13.16 -36.22
N LEU A 79 5.87 -13.17 -35.70
CA LEU A 79 5.09 -14.40 -35.40
C LEU A 79 4.62 -15.15 -36.66
N GLY A 80 4.94 -14.63 -37.86
CA GLY A 80 4.69 -15.29 -39.13
C GLY A 80 3.41 -14.83 -39.83
N ARG A 81 3.13 -15.44 -40.99
CA ARG A 81 2.10 -14.99 -41.96
C ARG A 81 0.66 -15.39 -41.64
N SER A 82 0.44 -16.09 -40.52
CA SER A 82 -0.91 -16.38 -40.00
C SER A 82 -1.46 -15.21 -39.20
N GLU A 83 -0.59 -14.42 -38.56
CA GLU A 83 -0.97 -13.25 -37.78
C GLU A 83 -1.22 -12.01 -38.67
N PRO A 84 -1.94 -11.00 -38.13
CA PRO A 84 -2.04 -9.68 -38.76
C PRO A 84 -0.65 -9.06 -39.06
N PRO A 85 -0.54 -8.19 -40.08
CA PRO A 85 0.66 -7.40 -40.30
C PRO A 85 0.91 -6.46 -39.10
N LEU A 86 2.11 -6.54 -38.50
CA LEU A 86 2.57 -5.70 -37.37
C LEU A 86 2.20 -4.22 -37.53
N VAL A 87 2.34 -3.69 -38.75
CA VAL A 87 1.84 -2.36 -39.10
C VAL A 87 1.20 -2.44 -40.48
N SER A 88 -0.04 -1.96 -40.62
CA SER A 88 -0.66 -1.68 -41.91
C SER A 88 -1.01 -0.19 -42.00
N MET A 89 -0.91 0.45 -43.17
CA MET A 89 -1.24 1.88 -43.29
C MET A 89 -1.74 2.28 -44.68
N GLU A 90 -2.68 3.24 -44.73
CA GLU A 90 -3.21 3.80 -45.99
C GLU A 90 -2.07 4.37 -46.84
N ALA A 91 -1.12 5.06 -46.21
CA ALA A 91 0.08 5.55 -46.88
C ALA A 91 1.23 5.92 -45.95
N LEU A 92 2.45 5.59 -46.39
CA LEU A 92 3.67 6.19 -45.88
C LEU A 92 4.10 7.34 -46.81
N ARG A 93 4.28 8.55 -46.27
CA ARG A 93 4.92 9.67 -46.97
C ARG A 93 6.31 9.89 -46.40
N VAL A 94 7.33 9.81 -47.27
CA VAL A 94 8.73 10.12 -46.95
C VAL A 94 9.13 11.38 -47.71
N GLU A 95 9.63 12.39 -47.00
CA GLU A 95 10.20 13.62 -47.58
C GLU A 95 11.72 13.61 -47.39
N MET A 96 12.48 13.82 -48.46
CA MET A 96 13.94 13.71 -48.49
C MET A 96 14.62 15.01 -48.95
N HIS A 97 15.87 15.20 -48.55
CA HIS A 97 16.72 16.26 -49.10
C HIS A 97 17.27 15.86 -50.48
N TRP A 98 16.98 16.67 -51.50
CA TRP A 98 17.34 16.35 -52.90
C TRP A 98 18.84 16.50 -53.18
N LEU A 99 19.53 17.43 -52.51
CA LEU A 99 20.95 17.72 -52.76
C LEU A 99 21.88 16.62 -52.20
N PRO A 100 21.71 16.13 -50.97
CA PRO A 100 22.40 14.92 -50.47
C PRO A 100 22.16 13.70 -51.36
N LEU A 101 20.92 13.48 -51.83
CA LEU A 101 20.60 12.32 -52.66
C LEU A 101 21.35 12.34 -54.01
N LEU A 102 21.57 13.51 -54.61
CA LEU A 102 22.41 13.65 -55.81
C LEU A 102 23.91 13.39 -55.55
N LEU A 103 24.34 13.45 -54.29
CA LEU A 103 25.70 13.12 -53.85
C LEU A 103 25.83 11.66 -53.36
N GLY A 104 24.71 10.90 -53.34
CA GLY A 104 24.65 9.52 -52.87
C GLY A 104 24.22 9.34 -51.41
N ASN A 105 23.94 10.43 -50.69
CA ASN A 105 23.57 10.42 -49.27
C ASN A 105 22.04 10.40 -49.09
N TYR A 106 21.53 9.44 -48.32
CA TYR A 106 20.09 9.25 -48.09
C TYR A 106 19.63 9.96 -46.81
N GLU A 107 19.40 11.28 -46.89
CA GLU A 107 18.86 12.07 -45.78
C GLU A 107 17.33 12.19 -45.83
N VAL A 108 16.65 11.65 -44.82
CA VAL A 108 15.20 11.81 -44.64
C VAL A 108 14.91 13.01 -43.75
N ARG A 109 14.02 13.90 -44.22
CA ARG A 109 13.58 15.09 -43.50
C ARG A 109 12.32 14.84 -42.65
N ARG A 110 11.44 13.97 -43.15
CA ARG A 110 10.16 13.64 -42.51
C ARG A 110 9.62 12.30 -42.98
N PHE A 111 9.14 11.48 -42.05
CA PHE A 111 8.17 10.41 -42.26
C PHE A 111 6.78 10.88 -41.80
N ASN A 112 5.73 10.54 -42.53
CA ASN A 112 4.34 10.68 -42.08
C ASN A 112 3.56 9.41 -42.42
N LEU A 113 3.12 8.69 -41.39
CA LEU A 113 2.28 7.50 -41.44
C LEU A 113 0.82 7.96 -41.40
N ILE A 114 0.11 7.78 -42.52
CA ILE A 114 -1.29 8.17 -42.66
C ILE A 114 -2.17 6.95 -42.37
N LYS A 115 -2.95 7.03 -41.29
CA LYS A 115 -3.77 5.94 -40.73
C LYS A 115 -3.02 4.61 -40.60
N PRO A 116 -1.96 4.52 -39.79
CA PRO A 116 -1.40 3.24 -39.40
C PRO A 116 -2.31 2.51 -38.41
N THR A 117 -2.50 1.22 -38.60
CA THR A 117 -2.97 0.28 -37.57
C THR A 117 -1.77 -0.55 -37.13
N PHE A 118 -1.44 -0.50 -35.84
CA PHE A 118 -0.39 -1.29 -35.20
C PHE A 118 -1.02 -2.52 -34.53
N GLU A 119 -0.50 -3.71 -34.84
CA GLU A 119 -0.97 -5.00 -34.33
C GLU A 119 0.15 -5.64 -33.49
N PHE A 120 0.22 -5.23 -32.22
CA PHE A 120 1.20 -5.76 -31.27
C PHE A 120 0.64 -7.01 -30.61
N ALA A 121 1.33 -8.14 -30.78
CA ALA A 121 0.93 -9.42 -30.23
C ALA A 121 2.12 -10.10 -29.54
N ARG A 122 1.91 -10.62 -28.33
CA ARG A 122 2.82 -11.58 -27.69
C ARG A 122 2.15 -12.95 -27.63
N ASP A 123 2.85 -13.98 -28.10
CA ASP A 123 2.37 -15.37 -28.03
C ASP A 123 2.63 -16.02 -26.66
N LYS A 124 2.16 -17.26 -26.50
CA LYS A 124 2.27 -18.02 -25.24
C LYS A 124 3.69 -18.52 -24.93
N ASP A 125 4.57 -18.52 -25.93
CA ASP A 125 5.98 -18.85 -25.78
C ASP A 125 6.83 -17.60 -25.48
N GLY A 126 6.19 -16.41 -25.41
CA GLY A 126 6.80 -15.11 -25.08
C GLY A 126 7.31 -14.33 -26.29
N ASN A 127 7.23 -14.88 -27.51
CA ASN A 127 7.69 -14.18 -28.72
C ASN A 127 6.77 -12.98 -29.00
N SER A 128 7.37 -11.88 -29.47
CA SER A 128 6.66 -10.61 -29.66
C SER A 128 6.65 -10.20 -31.14
N SER A 129 5.51 -9.77 -31.67
CA SER A 129 5.33 -9.44 -33.10
C SER A 129 6.24 -8.31 -33.59
N TRP A 130 6.70 -7.46 -32.66
CA TRP A 130 7.54 -6.29 -32.86
C TRP A 130 9.03 -6.53 -32.59
N ASP A 131 9.50 -7.78 -32.49
CA ASP A 131 10.94 -8.06 -32.44
C ASP A 131 11.64 -7.60 -33.73
N MET A 132 12.58 -6.66 -33.58
CA MET A 132 13.37 -6.05 -34.66
C MET A 132 14.88 -6.35 -34.52
N THR A 133 15.28 -7.31 -33.68
CA THR A 133 16.71 -7.64 -33.43
C THR A 133 17.46 -8.13 -34.67
N GLY A 134 16.74 -8.57 -35.72
CA GLY A 134 17.29 -8.88 -37.04
C GLY A 134 17.47 -7.67 -37.99
N GLY A 135 17.20 -6.44 -37.53
CA GLY A 135 17.27 -5.22 -38.33
C GLY A 135 18.63 -4.51 -38.30
N SER A 136 18.82 -3.54 -39.21
CA SER A 136 20.05 -2.72 -39.26
C SER A 136 20.00 -1.43 -38.43
N ILE A 137 18.84 -1.07 -37.86
CA ILE A 137 18.70 0.13 -37.00
C ILE A 137 18.95 -0.21 -35.53
N VAL A 138 18.45 -1.36 -35.07
CA VAL A 138 18.56 -1.84 -33.69
C VAL A 138 19.44 -3.09 -33.70
N THR A 139 20.61 -3.01 -33.09
CA THR A 139 21.55 -4.14 -32.96
C THR A 139 21.74 -4.52 -31.50
N THR A 140 22.16 -5.76 -31.23
CA THR A 140 22.59 -6.18 -29.88
C THR A 140 24.08 -5.90 -29.70
N ALA A 141 24.45 -5.15 -28.66
CA ALA A 141 25.84 -4.96 -28.27
C ALA A 141 26.50 -6.32 -27.94
N PRO A 142 27.66 -6.68 -28.54
CA PRO A 142 28.27 -8.00 -28.34
C PRO A 142 28.61 -8.29 -26.87
N ASP A 143 28.99 -7.25 -26.13
CA ASP A 143 29.63 -7.35 -24.81
C ASP A 143 28.63 -7.61 -23.66
N ASN A 144 27.33 -7.32 -23.88
CA ASN A 144 26.31 -7.37 -22.82
C ASN A 144 24.86 -7.52 -23.31
N GLY A 145 24.62 -7.72 -24.61
CA GLY A 145 23.28 -7.93 -25.18
C GLY A 145 22.35 -6.72 -25.18
N ARG A 146 22.76 -5.53 -24.70
CA ARG A 146 21.92 -4.32 -24.73
C ARG A 146 21.60 -3.93 -26.17
N LEU A 147 20.38 -3.48 -26.41
CA LEU A 147 19.99 -2.89 -27.67
C LEU A 147 20.73 -1.56 -27.87
N THR A 148 21.36 -1.39 -29.03
CA THR A 148 22.01 -0.15 -29.45
C THR A 148 21.45 0.29 -30.79
N LEU A 149 21.47 1.61 -31.02
CA LEU A 149 21.15 2.21 -32.31
C LEU A 149 22.43 2.27 -33.15
N ALA A 150 22.35 1.98 -34.45
CA ALA A 150 23.49 2.14 -35.33
C ALA A 150 23.92 3.62 -35.41
N GLU A 151 25.24 3.86 -35.49
CA GLU A 151 25.81 5.21 -35.45
C GLU A 151 25.37 6.07 -36.66
N ASN A 152 25.20 7.38 -36.42
CA ASN A 152 24.96 8.40 -37.45
C ASN A 152 23.64 8.29 -38.27
N ILE A 153 22.59 7.62 -37.76
CA ILE A 153 21.27 7.65 -38.42
C ILE A 153 20.64 9.04 -38.30
N THR A 154 20.33 9.67 -39.44
CA THR A 154 19.49 10.90 -39.49
C THR A 154 18.01 10.53 -39.46
N LEU A 155 17.46 10.41 -38.25
CA LEU A 155 16.08 9.97 -38.02
C LEU A 155 15.05 11.06 -38.39
N GLY A 156 15.32 12.33 -38.06
CA GLY A 156 14.53 13.47 -38.50
C GLY A 156 13.20 13.62 -37.76
N ARG A 157 12.09 13.61 -38.47
CA ARG A 157 10.75 13.84 -37.88
C ARG A 157 9.74 12.79 -38.32
N PHE A 158 9.03 12.21 -37.37
CA PHE A 158 7.99 11.23 -37.60
C PHE A 158 6.64 11.80 -37.17
N TRP A 159 5.66 11.72 -38.05
CA TRP A 159 4.27 12.07 -37.78
C TRP A 159 3.38 10.84 -37.96
N ILE A 160 2.44 10.62 -37.04
CA ILE A 160 1.35 9.67 -37.15
C ILE A 160 0.06 10.48 -37.31
N SER A 161 -0.71 10.20 -38.36
CA SER A 161 -1.93 10.95 -38.70
C SER A 161 -3.17 10.04 -38.63
N GLY A 162 -3.79 9.95 -37.46
CA GLY A 162 -5.05 9.22 -37.23
C GLY A 162 -4.86 7.70 -37.21
N GLY A 163 -3.94 7.21 -36.38
CA GLY A 163 -3.63 5.80 -36.23
C GLY A 163 -4.50 5.08 -35.20
N LYS A 164 -4.37 3.75 -35.17
CA LYS A 164 -4.94 2.82 -34.19
C LYS A 164 -3.85 1.88 -33.70
N LEU A 165 -3.90 1.44 -32.46
CA LEU A 165 -3.03 0.41 -31.89
C LEU A 165 -3.89 -0.60 -31.15
N HIS A 166 -3.65 -1.87 -31.44
CA HIS A 166 -4.23 -3.03 -30.76
C HIS A 166 -3.07 -3.83 -30.17
N TYR A 167 -3.12 -4.10 -28.87
CA TYR A 167 -2.13 -4.87 -28.13
C TYR A 167 -2.79 -6.11 -27.53
N ARG A 168 -2.26 -7.29 -27.85
CA ARG A 168 -2.73 -8.59 -27.35
C ARG A 168 -1.59 -9.37 -26.72
N ASP A 169 -1.78 -9.87 -25.51
CA ASP A 169 -0.79 -10.69 -24.82
C ASP A 169 -1.42 -12.03 -24.42
N GLU A 170 -1.05 -13.12 -25.10
CA GLU A 170 -1.67 -14.43 -24.91
C GLU A 170 -1.23 -15.18 -23.64
N ALA A 171 -0.22 -14.66 -22.93
CA ALA A 171 0.25 -15.21 -21.66
C ALA A 171 -0.51 -14.63 -20.46
N THR A 172 -0.80 -13.32 -20.49
CA THR A 172 -1.56 -12.59 -19.46
C THR A 172 -3.06 -12.48 -19.76
N GLY A 173 -3.45 -12.64 -21.02
CA GLY A 173 -4.84 -12.46 -21.49
C GLY A 173 -5.26 -11.00 -21.71
N GLN A 174 -4.31 -10.06 -21.76
CA GLN A 174 -4.60 -8.65 -22.01
C GLN A 174 -4.97 -8.40 -23.49
N ASP A 175 -5.96 -7.54 -23.72
CA ASP A 175 -6.41 -7.04 -25.01
C ASP A 175 -6.73 -5.54 -24.85
N GLU A 176 -5.86 -4.68 -25.37
CA GLU A 176 -5.91 -3.22 -25.22
C GLU A 176 -6.01 -2.53 -26.57
N ASN A 177 -6.83 -1.48 -26.65
CA ASN A 177 -7.08 -0.73 -27.87
C ASN A 177 -6.90 0.78 -27.62
N ILE A 178 -6.11 1.42 -28.48
CA ILE A 178 -5.82 2.85 -28.47
C ILE A 178 -6.17 3.45 -29.84
N ASP A 179 -7.00 4.48 -29.84
CA ASP A 179 -7.64 5.06 -31.02
C ASP A 179 -7.22 6.51 -31.31
N ASP A 180 -7.53 6.96 -32.54
CA ASP A 180 -7.31 8.31 -33.07
C ASP A 180 -5.92 8.93 -32.78
N ILE A 181 -4.89 8.08 -32.80
CA ILE A 181 -3.50 8.40 -32.50
C ILE A 181 -3.01 9.49 -33.46
N VAL A 182 -2.62 10.64 -32.90
CA VAL A 182 -1.91 11.72 -33.59
C VAL A 182 -0.68 12.05 -32.79
N LEU A 183 0.50 11.66 -33.30
CA LEU A 183 1.77 11.74 -32.60
C LEU A 183 2.83 12.38 -33.50
N GLN A 184 3.64 13.25 -32.90
CA GLN A 184 4.78 13.93 -33.49
C GLN A 184 6.03 13.63 -32.67
N PHE A 185 7.01 13.01 -33.32
CA PHE A 185 8.32 12.73 -32.76
C PHE A 185 9.36 13.54 -33.54
N GLU A 186 10.09 14.43 -32.88
CA GLU A 186 11.17 15.21 -33.50
C GLU A 186 12.51 14.83 -32.87
N TRP A 187 13.42 14.29 -33.69
CA TRP A 187 14.78 13.95 -33.28
C TRP A 187 15.76 14.25 -34.45
N PRO A 188 16.34 15.46 -34.50
CA PRO A 188 17.06 15.92 -35.69
C PRO A 188 18.36 15.14 -35.98
N SER A 189 19.11 14.79 -34.93
CA SER A 189 20.36 14.03 -34.98
C SER A 189 20.59 13.27 -33.67
N THR A 190 21.41 12.21 -33.69
CA THR A 190 21.66 11.32 -32.54
C THR A 190 22.29 12.01 -31.31
N GLU A 191 22.83 13.22 -31.46
CA GLU A 191 23.40 14.05 -30.39
C GLU A 191 22.43 15.12 -29.88
N GLU A 192 21.33 15.38 -30.60
CA GLU A 192 20.31 16.34 -30.20
C GLU A 192 19.21 15.70 -29.35
N ARG A 193 18.54 16.54 -28.54
CA ARG A 193 17.35 16.16 -27.78
C ARG A 193 16.25 15.63 -28.69
N ALA A 194 15.46 14.68 -28.18
CA ALA A 194 14.22 14.23 -28.80
C ALA A 194 13.01 14.80 -28.05
N THR A 195 11.97 15.18 -28.79
CA THR A 195 10.64 15.47 -28.23
C THR A 195 9.58 14.56 -28.83
N ILE A 196 8.59 14.23 -28.01
CA ILE A 196 7.38 13.51 -28.39
C ILE A 196 6.19 14.36 -27.94
N GLU A 197 5.31 14.72 -28.86
CA GLU A 197 4.08 15.46 -28.60
C GLU A 197 2.93 14.73 -29.29
N GLY A 198 1.82 14.48 -28.61
CA GLY A 198 0.72 13.76 -29.23
C GLY A 198 -0.55 13.68 -28.41
N ARG A 199 -1.57 13.09 -29.03
CA ARG A 199 -2.85 12.77 -28.42
C ARG A 199 -3.39 11.45 -28.98
N PHE A 200 -4.14 10.73 -28.16
CA PHE A 200 -4.78 9.46 -28.50
C PHE A 200 -5.92 9.20 -27.53
N ASP A 201 -6.91 8.40 -27.94
CA ASP A 201 -8.03 8.03 -27.09
C ASP A 201 -7.79 6.60 -26.56
N TRP A 202 -7.71 6.43 -25.24
CA TRP A 202 -7.48 5.13 -24.58
C TRP A 202 -8.57 4.86 -23.55
N ARG A 203 -9.22 3.68 -23.64
CA ARG A 203 -10.34 3.29 -22.76
C ARG A 203 -11.43 4.37 -22.65
N GLY A 204 -11.70 5.06 -23.76
CA GLY A 204 -12.68 6.15 -23.87
C GLY A 204 -12.24 7.52 -23.31
N GLN A 205 -11.03 7.64 -22.77
CA GLN A 205 -10.47 8.92 -22.31
C GLN A 205 -9.51 9.52 -23.35
N PRO A 206 -9.67 10.80 -23.72
CA PRO A 206 -8.70 11.48 -24.57
C PRO A 206 -7.45 11.82 -23.74
N ILE A 207 -6.32 11.25 -24.12
CA ILE A 207 -5.01 11.45 -23.48
C ILE A 207 -4.17 12.37 -24.36
N SER A 208 -3.50 13.34 -23.74
CA SER A 208 -2.44 14.14 -24.36
C SER A 208 -1.10 13.84 -23.70
N LEU A 209 -0.07 13.62 -24.51
CA LEU A 209 1.28 13.24 -24.10
C LEU A 209 2.28 14.29 -24.59
N MET A 210 3.15 14.75 -23.70
CA MET A 210 4.37 15.48 -24.02
C MET A 210 5.56 14.82 -23.31
N ALA A 211 6.63 14.52 -24.02
CA ALA A 211 7.86 13.97 -23.46
C ALA A 211 9.10 14.58 -24.13
N ARG A 212 10.19 14.72 -23.37
CA ARG A 212 11.44 15.32 -23.80
C ARG A 212 12.61 14.60 -23.16
N SER A 213 13.49 14.03 -23.99
CA SER A 213 14.76 13.44 -23.56
C SER A 213 15.90 14.30 -24.10
N ASP A 214 16.82 14.74 -23.23
CA ASP A 214 18.00 15.52 -23.67
C ASP A 214 19.11 14.63 -24.27
N LYS A 215 19.12 13.33 -23.94
CA LYS A 215 20.07 12.35 -24.49
C LYS A 215 19.36 11.06 -24.94
N PRO A 216 18.52 11.11 -25.99
CA PRO A 216 17.75 9.95 -26.47
C PRO A 216 18.63 8.74 -26.85
N THR A 217 19.83 8.94 -27.37
CA THR A 217 20.81 7.86 -27.62
C THR A 217 21.23 7.13 -26.35
N GLU A 218 21.50 7.86 -25.26
CA GLU A 218 21.79 7.25 -23.96
C GLU A 218 20.55 6.51 -23.43
N LEU A 219 19.35 7.10 -23.52
CA LEU A 219 18.10 6.46 -23.09
C LEU A 219 17.82 5.13 -23.82
N PHE A 220 17.83 5.14 -25.16
CA PHE A 220 17.59 3.94 -25.97
C PHE A 220 18.70 2.90 -25.81
N GLY A 221 19.96 3.34 -25.75
CA GLY A 221 21.10 2.47 -25.48
C GLY A 221 21.14 1.91 -24.06
N GLY A 222 20.33 2.46 -23.14
CA GLY A 222 20.11 1.99 -21.77
C GLY A 222 20.91 2.69 -20.66
N ALA A 223 21.57 3.81 -20.94
CA ALA A 223 22.17 4.67 -19.92
C ALA A 223 21.13 5.66 -19.35
N LEU A 224 21.45 6.33 -18.24
CA LEU A 224 20.57 7.31 -17.61
C LEU A 224 20.60 8.64 -18.39
N SER A 225 19.49 8.97 -19.06
CA SER A 225 19.27 10.26 -19.72
C SER A 225 18.30 11.12 -18.91
N PRO A 226 18.47 12.45 -18.86
CA PRO A 226 17.41 13.36 -18.42
C PRO A 226 16.14 13.14 -19.25
N LEU A 227 14.99 13.06 -18.57
CA LEU A 227 13.67 12.88 -19.15
C LEU A 227 12.65 13.75 -18.40
N THR A 228 11.93 14.59 -19.13
CA THR A 228 10.70 15.25 -18.66
C THR A 228 9.51 14.63 -19.39
N ALA A 229 8.43 14.31 -18.68
CA ALA A 229 7.20 13.80 -19.25
C ALA A 229 5.96 14.42 -18.58
N GLU A 230 4.93 14.68 -19.39
CA GLU A 230 3.62 15.18 -18.97
C GLU A 230 2.52 14.40 -19.72
N ILE A 231 1.58 13.84 -18.96
CA ILE A 231 0.42 13.10 -19.46
C ILE A 231 -0.82 13.75 -18.86
N SER A 232 -1.79 14.10 -19.69
CA SER A 232 -2.99 14.80 -19.26
C SER A 232 -4.25 14.26 -19.92
N SER A 233 -5.34 14.29 -19.15
CA SER A 233 -6.67 13.77 -19.47
C SER A 233 -7.72 14.62 -18.75
N PRO A 234 -8.99 14.66 -19.19
CA PRO A 234 -10.08 15.19 -18.36
C PRO A 234 -10.22 14.50 -16.99
N LEU A 235 -9.67 13.29 -16.84
CA LEU A 235 -9.72 12.49 -15.61
C LEU A 235 -8.49 12.68 -14.70
N PHE A 236 -7.32 13.02 -15.23
CA PHE A 236 -6.07 13.14 -14.45
C PHE A 236 -4.99 14.00 -15.12
N GLU A 237 -4.05 14.50 -14.31
CA GLU A 237 -2.81 15.19 -14.72
C GLU A 237 -1.62 14.47 -14.07
N MET A 238 -0.61 14.09 -14.85
CA MET A 238 0.64 13.44 -14.39
C MET A 238 1.85 14.15 -14.97
N LYS A 239 2.87 14.44 -14.15
CA LYS A 239 4.16 14.99 -14.61
C LYS A 239 5.31 14.33 -13.88
N GLY A 240 6.41 14.08 -14.59
CA GLY A 240 7.68 13.66 -14.03
C GLY A 240 8.84 14.43 -14.67
N ASP A 241 9.82 14.84 -13.86
CA ASP A 241 11.07 15.43 -14.33
C ASP A 241 12.25 14.80 -13.58
N GLY A 242 13.21 14.23 -14.32
CA GLY A 242 14.26 13.43 -13.71
C GLY A 242 15.15 12.73 -14.74
N THR A 243 15.54 11.49 -14.45
CA THR A 243 16.36 10.65 -15.33
C THR A 243 15.70 9.30 -15.59
N ALA A 244 15.99 8.71 -16.74
CA ALA A 244 15.42 7.45 -17.22
C ALA A 244 16.47 6.57 -17.92
N GLY A 245 16.35 5.23 -17.81
CA GLY A 245 17.27 4.27 -18.43
C GLY A 245 16.68 2.87 -18.66
N THR A 246 17.33 2.14 -19.59
CA THR A 246 17.13 0.74 -20.03
C THR A 246 15.68 0.25 -20.16
N MET A 247 15.18 0.12 -21.39
CA MET A 247 13.82 -0.39 -21.67
C MET A 247 13.56 -1.84 -21.20
N ALA A 248 14.60 -2.67 -21.03
CA ALA A 248 14.48 -4.06 -20.56
C ALA A 248 14.38 -4.20 -19.02
N ASN A 249 14.79 -3.17 -18.27
CA ASN A 249 14.76 -3.10 -16.82
C ASN A 249 14.56 -1.62 -16.49
N LEU A 250 13.33 -1.14 -16.68
CA LEU A 250 13.02 0.29 -16.65
C LEU A 250 13.46 0.91 -15.33
N GLN A 251 14.30 1.94 -15.42
CA GLN A 251 14.76 2.76 -14.31
C GLN A 251 14.28 4.19 -14.54
N LEU A 252 13.59 4.78 -13.56
CA LEU A 252 13.20 6.19 -13.55
C LEU A 252 13.49 6.76 -12.16
N GLU A 253 14.21 7.89 -12.07
CA GLU A 253 14.40 8.61 -10.80
C GLU A 253 14.19 10.11 -11.02
N GLY A 254 13.25 10.72 -10.30
CA GLY A 254 12.89 12.12 -10.49
C GLY A 254 11.77 12.62 -9.58
N ASP A 255 11.48 13.92 -9.68
CA ASP A 255 10.34 14.51 -8.99
C ASP A 255 9.06 14.23 -9.82
N PHE A 256 8.02 13.73 -9.15
CA PHE A 256 6.76 13.26 -9.72
C PHE A 256 5.57 14.01 -9.13
N SER A 257 4.55 14.25 -9.96
CA SER A 257 3.25 14.76 -9.52
C SER A 257 2.08 14.07 -10.24
N PHE A 258 1.01 13.84 -9.49
CA PHE A 258 -0.27 13.30 -9.97
C PHE A 258 -1.43 14.11 -9.40
N LYS A 259 -2.50 14.29 -10.17
CA LYS A 259 -3.77 14.86 -9.73
C LYS A 259 -4.94 14.19 -10.43
N THR A 260 -6.07 14.07 -9.74
CA THR A 260 -7.37 13.68 -10.31
C THR A 260 -8.49 14.33 -9.52
N SER A 261 -9.61 14.62 -10.19
CA SER A 261 -10.86 15.05 -9.56
C SER A 261 -11.66 13.90 -8.93
N SER A 262 -11.31 12.64 -9.26
CA SER A 262 -11.96 11.43 -8.74
C SER A 262 -10.99 10.26 -8.80
N LEU A 263 -10.33 9.97 -7.68
CA LEU A 263 -9.45 8.81 -7.54
C LEU A 263 -10.23 7.51 -7.76
N ARG A 264 -11.50 7.46 -7.36
CA ARG A 264 -12.45 6.37 -7.64
C ARG A 264 -12.59 6.09 -9.14
N ASP A 265 -12.83 7.13 -9.95
CA ASP A 265 -12.99 6.96 -11.39
C ASP A 265 -11.65 6.70 -12.10
N PHE A 266 -10.54 7.28 -11.62
CA PHE A 266 -9.20 6.97 -12.11
C PHE A 266 -8.83 5.50 -11.87
N LEU A 267 -9.05 4.99 -10.65
CA LEU A 267 -8.80 3.58 -10.31
C LEU A 267 -9.75 2.64 -11.07
N GLY A 268 -11.01 3.04 -11.28
CA GLY A 268 -11.94 2.30 -12.14
C GLY A 268 -11.51 2.25 -13.62
N TRP A 269 -10.94 3.33 -14.16
CA TRP A 269 -10.45 3.41 -15.53
C TRP A 269 -9.24 2.50 -15.81
N ILE A 270 -8.43 2.20 -14.79
CA ILE A 270 -7.29 1.26 -14.86
C ILE A 270 -7.61 -0.15 -14.31
N ASP A 271 -8.89 -0.55 -14.27
CA ASP A 271 -9.37 -1.84 -13.76
C ASP A 271 -8.95 -2.22 -12.33
N LEU A 272 -8.78 -1.22 -11.46
CA LEU A 272 -8.60 -1.38 -10.02
C LEU A 272 -9.84 -0.90 -9.24
N PRO A 273 -11.06 -1.46 -9.48
CA PRO A 273 -12.30 -0.93 -8.93
C PRO A 273 -12.36 -1.07 -7.41
N VAL A 274 -12.27 0.08 -6.74
CA VAL A 274 -12.39 0.26 -5.29
C VAL A 274 -13.83 0.13 -4.80
N GLY A 275 -14.01 -0.47 -3.61
CA GLY A 275 -15.33 -0.74 -3.03
C GLY A 275 -16.21 0.51 -2.89
N SER A 276 -17.52 0.36 -3.02
CA SER A 276 -18.47 1.47 -3.19
C SER A 276 -18.58 2.44 -2.02
N VAL A 277 -18.09 2.08 -0.83
CA VAL A 277 -18.19 2.89 0.38
C VAL A 277 -17.32 4.15 0.28
N GLY A 278 -17.91 5.29 0.61
CA GLY A 278 -17.20 6.48 1.09
C GLY A 278 -16.38 7.28 0.07
N GLY A 279 -15.71 8.31 0.59
CA GLY A 279 -14.84 9.21 -0.16
C GLY A 279 -13.67 8.50 -0.83
N LEU A 280 -13.42 8.86 -2.08
CA LEU A 280 -12.20 8.64 -2.88
C LEU A 280 -12.26 9.64 -4.05
N GLU A 281 -12.55 10.91 -3.74
CA GLU A 281 -12.92 11.96 -4.70
C GLU A 281 -11.64 12.67 -5.20
N GLU A 282 -11.48 13.99 -4.98
CA GLU A 282 -10.27 14.72 -5.38
C GLU A 282 -9.03 14.19 -4.66
N ALA A 283 -8.00 13.85 -5.45
CA ALA A 283 -6.71 13.41 -4.94
C ALA A 283 -5.55 14.07 -5.70
N SER A 284 -4.48 14.39 -4.98
CA SER A 284 -3.22 14.83 -5.59
C SER A 284 -2.01 14.34 -4.80
N MET A 285 -0.91 14.14 -5.50
CA MET A 285 0.32 13.60 -4.96
C MET A 285 1.51 14.35 -5.55
N THR A 286 2.50 14.68 -4.73
CA THR A 286 3.85 15.09 -5.15
C THR A 286 4.88 14.32 -4.35
N ALA A 287 5.88 13.74 -5.01
CA ALA A 287 6.93 12.94 -4.36
C ALA A 287 8.19 12.92 -5.23
N ARG A 288 9.34 12.50 -4.69
CA ARG A 288 10.40 11.92 -5.50
C ARG A 288 10.08 10.44 -5.75
N ALA A 289 9.97 10.06 -7.01
CA ALA A 289 9.76 8.69 -7.44
C ALA A 289 11.10 8.03 -7.81
N ASN A 290 11.27 6.79 -7.37
CA ASN A 290 12.29 5.87 -7.87
C ASN A 290 11.58 4.59 -8.34
N PHE A 291 11.58 4.35 -9.64
CA PHE A 291 11.05 3.19 -10.31
C PHE A 291 12.22 2.29 -10.74
N ALA A 292 12.21 1.02 -10.34
CA ALA A 292 13.25 0.06 -10.67
C ALA A 292 12.64 -1.32 -10.98
N GLY A 293 12.45 -1.60 -12.27
CA GLY A 293 11.85 -2.85 -12.76
C GLY A 293 10.38 -3.00 -12.32
N GLU A 294 10.14 -3.82 -11.31
CA GLU A 294 8.79 -4.11 -10.77
C GLU A 294 8.57 -3.53 -9.37
N SER A 295 9.43 -2.61 -8.92
CA SER A 295 9.27 -1.87 -7.65
C SER A 295 9.24 -0.36 -7.89
N VAL A 296 8.40 0.34 -7.12
CA VAL A 296 8.28 1.80 -7.14
C VAL A 296 8.35 2.33 -5.70
N ALA A 297 9.23 3.27 -5.43
CA ALA A 297 9.33 3.95 -4.15
C ALA A 297 9.04 5.45 -4.31
N PHE A 298 8.25 6.01 -3.40
CA PHE A 298 7.93 7.42 -3.29
C PHE A 298 8.49 7.97 -1.97
N SER A 299 9.53 8.79 -2.05
CA SER A 299 10.10 9.55 -0.93
C SER A 299 9.69 11.02 -1.02
N ASP A 300 9.88 11.79 0.06
CA ASP A 300 9.44 13.19 0.15
C ASP A 300 7.95 13.35 -0.24
N LEU A 301 7.14 12.34 0.05
CA LEU A 301 5.76 12.22 -0.41
C LEU A 301 4.87 13.22 0.33
N SER A 302 4.10 13.97 -0.44
CA SER A 302 2.96 14.76 0.00
C SER A 302 1.72 14.31 -0.73
N LEU A 303 0.72 13.85 0.02
CA LEU A 303 -0.56 13.34 -0.46
C LEU A 303 -1.70 14.24 0.02
N MET A 304 -2.64 14.52 -0.87
CA MET A 304 -3.97 15.01 -0.54
C MET A 304 -5.04 14.07 -1.09
N LEU A 305 -6.06 13.76 -0.28
CA LEU A 305 -7.18 12.88 -0.64
C LEU A 305 -8.43 13.31 0.14
N ASP A 306 -9.53 13.61 -0.55
CA ASP A 306 -10.80 14.05 0.07
C ASP A 306 -10.63 15.28 1.01
N GLY A 307 -9.65 16.14 0.71
CA GLY A 307 -9.26 17.30 1.53
C GLY A 307 -8.31 16.99 2.70
N ASN A 308 -8.12 15.72 3.06
CA ASN A 308 -7.10 15.29 4.02
C ASN A 308 -5.71 15.47 3.44
N ARG A 309 -4.74 15.89 4.26
CA ARG A 309 -3.32 15.98 3.90
C ARG A 309 -2.50 15.03 4.76
N ALA A 310 -1.63 14.24 4.12
CA ALA A 310 -0.62 13.44 4.79
C ALA A 310 0.72 13.51 4.05
N ASP A 311 1.81 13.60 4.80
CA ASP A 311 3.19 13.61 4.30
C ASP A 311 3.92 12.33 4.78
N GLY A 312 4.87 11.79 4.02
CA GLY A 312 5.54 10.52 4.40
C GLY A 312 6.32 9.80 3.30
N VAL A 313 6.15 8.47 3.23
CA VAL A 313 6.75 7.56 2.22
C VAL A 313 5.80 6.40 1.86
N ILE A 314 5.85 5.93 0.60
CA ILE A 314 5.16 4.71 0.13
C ILE A 314 6.09 3.90 -0.78
N GLN A 315 6.03 2.56 -0.72
CA GLN A 315 6.64 1.65 -1.67
C GLN A 315 5.58 0.66 -2.20
N LEU A 316 5.64 0.37 -3.51
CA LEU A 316 4.87 -0.66 -4.19
C LEU A 316 5.84 -1.69 -4.80
N ASP A 317 5.54 -2.97 -4.65
CA ASP A 317 6.32 -4.08 -5.18
C ASP A 317 5.39 -5.08 -5.89
N PHE A 318 5.59 -5.24 -7.20
CA PHE A 318 4.76 -6.03 -8.10
C PHE A 318 5.37 -7.40 -8.43
N ARG A 319 6.50 -7.78 -7.84
CA ARG A 319 7.25 -9.05 -8.09
C ARG A 319 6.55 -10.30 -7.53
N ARG A 320 5.24 -10.25 -7.30
CA ARG A 320 4.42 -11.28 -6.63
C ARG A 320 3.00 -11.25 -7.17
N ASP A 321 2.33 -12.40 -7.16
CA ASP A 321 0.93 -12.58 -7.58
C ASP A 321 -0.06 -11.60 -6.92
N ARG A 322 0.27 -11.10 -5.72
CA ARG A 322 -0.38 -9.94 -5.09
C ARG A 322 0.67 -8.84 -4.90
N ALA A 323 0.39 -7.64 -5.40
CA ALA A 323 1.22 -6.48 -5.14
C ALA A 323 1.33 -6.19 -3.63
N LEU A 324 2.53 -5.83 -3.17
CA LEU A 324 2.77 -5.40 -1.80
C LEU A 324 2.87 -3.88 -1.76
N VAL A 325 2.05 -3.22 -0.94
CA VAL A 325 2.10 -1.77 -0.70
C VAL A 325 2.48 -1.51 0.75
N GLN A 326 3.66 -0.95 0.97
CA GLN A 326 4.15 -0.54 2.29
C GLN A 326 4.16 0.99 2.39
N GLY A 327 3.86 1.54 3.56
CA GLY A 327 3.79 2.99 3.72
C GLY A 327 3.92 3.46 5.15
N THR A 328 4.35 4.71 5.32
CA THR A 328 4.27 5.43 6.60
C THR A 328 3.90 6.88 6.30
N LEU A 329 2.74 7.29 6.81
CA LEU A 329 2.09 8.56 6.54
C LEU A 329 1.77 9.29 7.85
N ALA A 330 1.94 10.61 7.86
CA ALA A 330 1.58 11.47 8.99
C ALA A 330 0.80 12.70 8.50
N GLY A 331 -0.36 12.98 9.11
CA GLY A 331 -1.15 14.19 8.88
C GLY A 331 -1.26 15.04 10.15
N ASP A 332 -1.65 16.31 10.04
CA ASP A 332 -1.98 17.11 11.23
C ASP A 332 -3.40 16.81 11.72
N SER A 333 -4.39 16.87 10.84
CA SER A 333 -5.78 16.51 11.12
C SER A 333 -6.33 15.70 9.95
N LEU A 334 -6.99 14.58 10.26
CA LEU A 334 -7.61 13.70 9.28
C LEU A 334 -9.11 13.59 9.56
N ASP A 335 -9.95 14.13 8.68
CA ASP A 335 -11.38 13.86 8.68
C ASP A 335 -11.66 12.57 7.90
N LEU A 336 -11.96 11.52 8.65
CA LEU A 336 -12.33 10.21 8.12
C LEU A 336 -13.86 10.03 8.00
N THR A 337 -14.65 11.05 8.35
CA THR A 337 -16.13 11.04 8.19
C THR A 337 -16.57 10.64 6.77
N PRO A 338 -15.91 11.08 5.66
CA PRO A 338 -16.27 10.65 4.31
C PRO A 338 -16.18 9.14 4.07
N TYR A 339 -15.36 8.38 4.81
CA TYR A 339 -15.19 6.93 4.61
C TYR A 339 -16.15 6.09 5.45
N PHE A 340 -16.80 6.67 6.46
CA PHE A 340 -17.74 6.00 7.37
C PHE A 340 -19.20 6.46 7.21
N GLY A 341 -19.46 7.50 6.42
CA GLY A 341 -20.80 7.98 6.13
C GLY A 341 -21.50 7.17 5.03
N ASN A 342 -22.74 6.73 5.28
CA ASN A 342 -23.62 6.21 4.22
C ASN A 342 -24.11 7.38 3.36
N ARG A 343 -24.02 7.29 2.02
CA ARG A 343 -24.69 8.25 1.12
C ARG A 343 -26.19 7.89 1.04
N GLU A 344 -27.04 8.85 0.67
CA GLU A 344 -28.49 8.61 0.61
C GLU A 344 -28.86 7.48 -0.37
N GLY A 345 -29.41 6.38 0.16
CA GLY A 345 -29.78 5.19 -0.61
C GLY A 345 -28.80 4.01 -0.51
N GLU A 346 -27.66 4.16 0.17
CA GLU A 346 -26.71 3.08 0.41
C GLU A 346 -27.12 2.18 1.60
N VAL A 347 -26.67 0.92 1.57
CA VAL A 347 -26.80 -0.01 2.70
C VAL A 347 -25.87 0.44 3.83
N PRO A 348 -26.31 0.49 5.11
CA PRO A 348 -25.44 0.87 6.22
C PRO A 348 -24.16 0.04 6.27
N LEU A 349 -23.01 0.68 6.52
CA LEU A 349 -21.71 0.00 6.58
C LEU A 349 -21.70 -1.24 7.50
N VAL A 350 -22.50 -1.24 8.58
CA VAL A 350 -22.65 -2.41 9.47
C VAL A 350 -23.27 -3.63 8.78
N ASP A 351 -24.20 -3.42 7.84
CA ASP A 351 -24.95 -4.46 7.14
C ASP A 351 -24.31 -4.88 5.80
N GLN A 352 -23.28 -4.16 5.34
CA GLN A 352 -22.63 -4.44 4.06
C GLN A 352 -21.84 -5.77 4.08
N PRO A 353 -21.82 -6.51 2.95
CA PRO A 353 -21.09 -7.77 2.84
C PRO A 353 -19.58 -7.54 2.80
N LEU A 354 -18.87 -8.09 3.78
CA LEU A 354 -17.42 -8.12 3.87
C LEU A 354 -16.87 -9.12 2.84
N SER A 355 -16.19 -8.60 1.82
CA SER A 355 -15.73 -9.36 0.65
C SER A 355 -14.29 -9.82 0.81
N LEU A 356 -14.07 -11.15 0.85
CA LEU A 356 -12.73 -11.74 0.84
C LEU A 356 -11.94 -11.41 -0.44
N ASN A 357 -12.64 -11.21 -1.56
CA ASN A 357 -12.03 -10.77 -2.82
C ASN A 357 -11.42 -9.36 -2.72
N ASP A 358 -11.83 -8.55 -1.74
CA ASP A 358 -11.29 -7.21 -1.52
C ASP A 358 -10.13 -7.23 -0.52
N MET A 359 -10.20 -8.12 0.48
CA MET A 359 -9.06 -8.43 1.37
C MET A 359 -7.89 -9.14 0.65
N GLY A 360 -8.13 -9.70 -0.54
CA GLY A 360 -7.19 -10.54 -1.28
C GLY A 360 -6.46 -9.90 -2.46
N ARG A 361 -6.71 -8.63 -2.80
CA ARG A 361 -6.14 -8.01 -4.02
C ARG A 361 -4.68 -7.55 -3.88
N ALA A 362 -4.30 -7.11 -2.69
CA ALA A 362 -2.96 -6.61 -2.39
C ALA A 362 -2.59 -6.95 -0.94
N ASP A 363 -1.30 -7.16 -0.70
CA ASP A 363 -0.74 -7.17 0.65
C ASP A 363 -0.40 -5.73 1.05
N LEU A 364 -0.75 -5.34 2.27
CA LEU A 364 -0.59 -3.98 2.78
C LEU A 364 0.27 -3.97 4.05
N ASP A 365 1.04 -2.90 4.25
CA ASP A 365 1.78 -2.61 5.48
C ASP A 365 1.84 -1.09 5.69
N ILE A 366 0.70 -0.51 6.05
CA ILE A 366 0.47 0.94 6.12
C ILE A 366 0.46 1.40 7.57
N ARG A 367 1.37 2.32 7.92
CA ARG A 367 1.37 3.06 9.18
C ARG A 367 0.80 4.46 8.95
N LEU A 368 -0.15 4.87 9.76
CA LEU A 368 -0.82 6.18 9.68
C LEU A 368 -0.86 6.82 11.06
N SER A 369 -0.44 8.08 11.17
CA SER A 369 -0.58 8.85 12.40
C SER A 369 -1.12 10.25 12.14
N ALA A 370 -1.77 10.83 13.15
CA ALA A 370 -2.20 12.22 13.10
C ALA A 370 -2.23 12.88 14.48
N ASN A 371 -2.17 14.22 14.52
CA ASN A 371 -2.39 15.00 15.75
C ASN A 371 -3.89 15.11 16.12
N GLN A 372 -4.78 14.89 15.17
CA GLN A 372 -6.24 14.82 15.34
C GLN A 372 -6.86 13.86 14.30
N VAL A 373 -7.90 13.12 14.67
CA VAL A 373 -8.72 12.34 13.72
C VAL A 373 -10.20 12.57 14.01
N VAL A 374 -10.97 12.96 13.00
CA VAL A 374 -12.43 13.15 13.07
C VAL A 374 -13.15 11.98 12.41
N MET A 375 -14.19 11.46 13.07
CA MET A 375 -15.04 10.36 12.59
C MET A 375 -16.49 10.63 13.00
N GLY A 376 -17.24 11.33 12.14
CA GLY A 376 -18.60 11.76 12.43
C GLY A 376 -18.64 12.76 13.59
N SER A 377 -19.33 12.41 14.68
CA SER A 377 -19.33 13.22 15.91
C SER A 377 -18.13 12.95 16.83
N MET A 378 -17.34 11.90 16.59
CA MET A 378 -16.19 11.56 17.42
C MET A 378 -14.94 12.30 16.94
N THR A 379 -14.23 12.95 17.86
CA THR A 379 -12.91 13.55 17.60
C THR A 379 -11.87 12.89 18.49
N LEU A 380 -10.94 12.14 17.89
CA LEU A 380 -9.71 11.73 18.53
C LEU A 380 -8.71 12.90 18.48
N GLY A 381 -7.88 13.03 19.53
CA GLY A 381 -6.64 13.80 19.49
C GLY A 381 -5.56 13.02 18.72
N ARG A 382 -4.33 13.00 19.25
CA ARG A 382 -3.26 12.19 18.66
C ARG A 382 -3.71 10.74 18.51
N ALA A 383 -3.52 10.18 17.32
CA ALA A 383 -3.78 8.78 17.02
C ALA A 383 -2.65 8.19 16.18
N ALA A 384 -2.31 6.93 16.42
CA ALA A 384 -1.34 6.18 15.63
C ALA A 384 -1.88 4.76 15.36
N ALA A 385 -2.07 4.43 14.09
CA ALA A 385 -2.62 3.17 13.63
C ALA A 385 -1.71 2.46 12.62
N THR A 386 -1.81 1.13 12.55
CA THR A 386 -1.18 0.30 11.52
C THR A 386 -2.21 -0.67 10.94
N LEU A 387 -2.28 -0.74 9.62
CA LEU A 387 -3.07 -1.71 8.86
C LEU A 387 -2.12 -2.63 8.10
N VAL A 388 -2.20 -3.93 8.36
CA VAL A 388 -1.49 -4.97 7.61
C VAL A 388 -2.51 -5.86 6.92
N THR A 389 -2.30 -6.17 5.63
CA THR A 389 -2.94 -7.33 4.99
C THR A 389 -1.89 -8.28 4.44
N ARG A 390 -2.13 -9.58 4.60
CA ARG A 390 -1.27 -10.64 4.06
C ARG A 390 -2.07 -11.93 3.92
N ASP A 391 -2.03 -12.55 2.74
CA ASP A 391 -2.68 -13.84 2.47
C ASP A 391 -4.17 -13.86 2.87
N GLN A 392 -4.92 -12.83 2.46
CA GLN A 392 -6.34 -12.59 2.80
C GLN A 392 -6.65 -12.40 4.31
N GLN A 393 -5.63 -12.29 5.17
CA GLN A 393 -5.77 -11.91 6.56
C GLN A 393 -5.51 -10.40 6.71
N MET A 394 -6.27 -9.73 7.55
CA MET A 394 -6.09 -8.32 7.91
C MET A 394 -5.83 -8.22 9.41
N SER A 395 -4.87 -7.38 9.80
CA SER A 395 -4.68 -6.96 11.19
C SER A 395 -4.63 -5.44 11.23
N PHE A 396 -5.61 -4.83 11.88
CA PHE A 396 -5.63 -3.41 12.22
C PHE A 396 -5.23 -3.24 13.69
N SER A 397 -4.40 -2.26 13.97
CA SER A 397 -4.00 -1.89 15.34
C SER A 397 -4.00 -0.38 15.53
N LEU A 398 -4.50 0.07 16.67
CA LEU A 398 -4.51 1.45 17.15
C LEU A 398 -3.64 1.50 18.41
N GLY A 399 -2.36 1.86 18.24
CA GLY A 399 -1.34 1.77 19.28
C GLY A 399 -1.44 2.85 20.35
N GLU A 400 -1.91 4.04 19.98
CA GLU A 400 -2.56 4.97 20.91
C GLU A 400 -3.60 5.82 20.18
N ALA A 401 -4.66 6.19 20.90
CA ALA A 401 -5.52 7.32 20.60
C ALA A 401 -5.94 8.04 21.88
N TYR A 402 -6.21 9.34 21.81
CA TYR A 402 -6.79 10.11 22.93
C TYR A 402 -8.21 10.55 22.60
N VAL A 403 -9.18 10.27 23.46
CA VAL A 403 -10.60 10.67 23.26
C VAL A 403 -11.29 10.85 24.60
N TYR A 404 -12.19 11.84 24.69
CA TYR A 404 -12.94 12.14 25.91
C TYR A 404 -12.06 12.24 27.18
N GLY A 405 -10.86 12.80 27.05
CA GLY A 405 -9.86 12.92 28.14
C GLY A 405 -9.06 11.65 28.47
N GLY A 406 -9.49 10.47 28.00
CA GLY A 406 -8.80 9.20 28.21
C GLY A 406 -7.90 8.79 27.05
N ARG A 407 -7.18 7.69 27.25
CA ARG A 407 -6.39 7.00 26.21
C ARG A 407 -7.09 5.69 25.81
N ILE A 408 -7.02 5.32 24.54
CA ILE A 408 -7.52 4.06 23.97
C ILE A 408 -6.38 3.33 23.26
N GLU A 409 -6.37 2.01 23.37
CA GLU A 409 -5.64 1.08 22.50
C GLU A 409 -6.64 0.06 21.95
N ALA A 410 -6.47 -0.38 20.69
CA ALA A 410 -7.31 -1.41 20.10
C ALA A 410 -6.58 -2.25 19.05
N SER A 411 -7.06 -3.47 18.78
CA SER A 411 -6.67 -4.29 17.64
C SER A 411 -7.86 -5.07 17.10
N LEU A 412 -7.97 -5.16 15.78
CA LEU A 412 -8.98 -5.93 15.07
C LEU A 412 -8.27 -6.86 14.07
N ASP A 413 -8.33 -8.16 14.32
CA ASP A 413 -7.79 -9.19 13.44
C ASP A 413 -8.93 -9.87 12.68
N MET A 414 -8.86 -9.93 11.34
CA MET A 414 -9.90 -10.49 10.47
C MET A 414 -9.31 -11.48 9.47
N ARG A 415 -9.98 -12.62 9.28
CA ARG A 415 -9.52 -13.71 8.39
C ARG A 415 -10.68 -14.60 7.90
N PRO A 416 -10.53 -15.33 6.78
CA PRO A 416 -11.50 -16.36 6.39
C PRO A 416 -11.72 -17.40 7.49
N ALA A 417 -12.96 -17.87 7.63
CA ALA A 417 -13.29 -18.96 8.54
C ALA A 417 -12.73 -20.31 8.07
N LYS A 418 -12.35 -21.16 9.03
CA LYS A 418 -11.73 -22.47 8.75
C LYS A 418 -12.69 -23.49 8.13
N GLU A 419 -13.96 -23.47 8.55
CA GLU A 419 -14.96 -24.45 8.10
C GLU A 419 -15.75 -23.98 6.88
N ASN A 420 -15.87 -22.65 6.70
CA ASN A 420 -16.58 -22.04 5.58
C ASN A 420 -15.86 -20.77 5.11
N SER A 421 -15.04 -20.88 4.06
CA SER A 421 -14.30 -19.74 3.47
C SER A 421 -15.18 -18.72 2.72
N GLN A 422 -16.46 -18.58 3.10
CA GLN A 422 -17.37 -17.49 2.77
C GLN A 422 -17.80 -16.68 4.01
N LEU A 423 -17.29 -17.03 5.19
CA LEU A 423 -17.45 -16.32 6.45
C LEU A 423 -16.09 -15.75 6.85
N ILE A 424 -16.11 -14.67 7.63
CA ILE A 424 -14.92 -14.07 8.24
C ILE A 424 -15.02 -14.27 9.74
N ASN A 425 -13.92 -14.66 10.38
CA ASN A 425 -13.77 -14.57 11.83
C ASN A 425 -13.04 -13.27 12.14
N ALA A 426 -13.65 -12.45 12.98
CA ALA A 426 -13.05 -11.24 13.52
C ALA A 426 -12.71 -11.43 15.01
N HIS A 427 -11.61 -10.84 15.46
CA HIS A 427 -11.23 -10.74 16.87
C HIS A 427 -10.92 -9.29 17.20
N LEU A 428 -11.83 -8.65 17.94
CA LEU A 428 -11.70 -7.28 18.44
C LEU A 428 -11.19 -7.33 19.89
N ARG A 429 -10.06 -6.68 20.14
CA ARG A 429 -9.53 -6.42 21.47
C ARG A 429 -9.36 -4.92 21.64
N GLY A 430 -9.74 -4.39 22.81
CA GLY A 430 -9.69 -2.95 23.05
C GLY A 430 -9.70 -2.61 24.52
N LYS A 431 -8.99 -1.56 24.90
CA LYS A 431 -8.96 -1.08 26.29
C LYS A 431 -8.87 0.45 26.33
N THR A 432 -9.44 1.04 27.38
CA THR A 432 -9.34 2.47 27.66
C THR A 432 -9.00 2.72 29.12
N ASN A 433 -8.28 3.81 29.38
CA ASN A 433 -7.94 4.29 30.71
C ASN A 433 -8.09 5.81 30.76
N GLY A 434 -8.78 6.32 31.79
CA GLY A 434 -8.99 7.75 32.03
C GLY A 434 -10.14 8.38 31.24
N LEU A 435 -10.99 7.60 30.58
CA LEU A 435 -12.04 8.11 29.70
C LEU A 435 -13.17 8.75 30.49
N LEU A 436 -13.54 9.99 30.17
CA LEU A 436 -14.64 10.70 30.84
C LEU A 436 -15.98 10.22 30.29
N ALA A 437 -16.63 9.31 31.02
CA ALA A 437 -17.86 8.66 30.57
C ALA A 437 -19.03 9.63 30.35
N GLY A 438 -19.04 10.77 31.07
CA GLY A 438 -20.03 11.85 30.90
C GLY A 438 -19.82 12.73 29.65
N SER A 439 -18.69 12.60 28.96
CA SER A 439 -18.48 13.11 27.60
C SER A 439 -18.86 12.05 26.58
N PHE A 440 -18.38 10.81 26.74
CA PHE A 440 -18.71 9.69 25.86
C PHE A 440 -20.23 9.47 25.72
N THR A 441 -20.98 9.35 26.83
CA THR A 441 -22.44 9.12 26.76
C THR A 441 -23.18 10.31 26.14
N ARG A 442 -22.71 11.54 26.41
CA ARG A 442 -23.28 12.79 25.87
C ARG A 442 -23.07 12.94 24.37
N GLU A 443 -21.89 12.59 23.86
CA GLU A 443 -21.45 12.89 22.49
C GLU A 443 -21.61 11.69 21.53
N ALA A 444 -21.40 10.47 22.01
CA ALA A 444 -21.56 9.25 21.22
C ALA A 444 -22.97 8.63 21.36
N LEU A 445 -23.54 8.58 22.58
CA LEU A 445 -24.88 8.02 22.81
C LEU A 445 -26.01 9.06 22.79
N GLN A 446 -25.67 10.35 22.73
CA GLN A 446 -26.62 11.48 22.81
C GLN A 446 -27.47 11.49 24.11
N GLN A 447 -26.94 10.95 25.21
CA GLN A 447 -27.65 10.77 26.48
C GLN A 447 -26.75 11.14 27.68
N ASP A 448 -27.18 12.07 28.53
CA ASP A 448 -26.48 12.40 29.79
C ASP A 448 -26.84 11.38 30.88
N LEU A 449 -26.34 10.14 30.74
CA LEU A 449 -26.72 9.01 31.60
C LEU A 449 -25.95 8.99 32.93
N LEU A 450 -24.62 9.11 32.85
CA LEU A 450 -23.72 8.99 33.98
C LEU A 450 -22.43 9.79 33.78
N THR A 451 -21.78 10.16 34.88
CA THR A 451 -20.40 10.67 34.91
C THR A 451 -19.49 9.71 35.67
N GLY A 452 -18.18 9.89 35.51
CA GLY A 452 -17.12 9.13 36.16
C GLY A 452 -15.90 9.00 35.25
N THR A 453 -14.79 8.53 35.81
CA THR A 453 -13.57 8.19 35.06
C THR A 453 -13.57 6.69 34.76
N ALA A 454 -13.49 6.31 33.48
CA ALA A 454 -13.60 4.93 33.03
C ALA A 454 -12.22 4.27 32.78
N LEU A 455 -12.08 3.08 33.33
CA LEU A 455 -11.22 2.01 32.83
C LEU A 455 -12.15 0.95 32.20
N ALA A 456 -11.91 0.52 30.96
CA ALA A 456 -12.68 -0.57 30.36
C ALA A 456 -11.80 -1.43 29.46
N GLU A 457 -12.16 -2.70 29.32
CA GLU A 457 -11.47 -3.68 28.47
C GLU A 457 -12.49 -4.63 27.83
N ILE A 458 -12.31 -4.89 26.54
CA ILE A 458 -13.09 -5.83 25.73
C ILE A 458 -12.16 -6.79 25.00
N ASP A 459 -12.55 -8.06 24.98
CA ASP A 459 -11.97 -9.11 24.13
C ASP A 459 -13.15 -9.90 23.58
N ILE A 460 -13.46 -9.72 22.30
CA ILE A 460 -14.68 -10.20 21.63
C ILE A 460 -14.31 -10.76 20.26
N GLN A 461 -14.72 -12.01 19.99
CA GLN A 461 -14.61 -12.66 18.69
C GLN A 461 -16.00 -12.90 18.10
N GLY A 462 -16.11 -12.99 16.78
CA GLY A 462 -17.37 -13.31 16.08
C GLY A 462 -17.11 -13.91 14.69
N GLU A 463 -18.12 -14.53 14.09
CA GLU A 463 -18.06 -15.14 12.75
C GLU A 463 -19.28 -14.74 11.90
N GLY A 464 -19.07 -14.23 10.69
CA GLY A 464 -20.15 -13.72 9.85
C GLY A 464 -19.70 -13.11 8.51
N ARG A 465 -20.66 -12.56 7.76
CA ARG A 465 -20.47 -11.93 6.44
C ARG A 465 -20.60 -10.41 6.45
N SER A 466 -21.08 -9.81 7.53
CA SER A 466 -21.14 -8.36 7.72
C SER A 466 -20.70 -8.04 9.14
N LEU A 467 -20.42 -6.77 9.43
CA LEU A 467 -20.11 -6.33 10.79
C LEU A 467 -21.30 -6.58 11.74
N MET A 468 -22.54 -6.47 11.24
CA MET A 468 -23.74 -6.79 12.01
C MET A 468 -23.87 -8.31 12.25
N GLU A 469 -23.53 -9.19 11.29
CA GLU A 469 -23.45 -10.63 11.56
C GLU A 469 -22.36 -10.97 12.58
N LEU A 470 -21.16 -10.38 12.46
CA LEU A 470 -20.05 -10.53 13.43
C LEU A 470 -20.43 -10.11 14.86
N LEU A 471 -21.24 -9.06 15.00
CA LEU A 471 -21.77 -8.60 16.29
C LEU A 471 -22.92 -9.49 16.81
N ASN A 472 -23.66 -10.16 15.92
CA ASN A 472 -24.76 -11.05 16.30
C ASN A 472 -24.30 -12.43 16.79
N THR A 473 -23.13 -12.89 16.34
CA THR A 473 -22.49 -14.17 16.74
C THR A 473 -21.37 -13.94 17.76
N SER A 474 -21.38 -12.79 18.44
CA SER A 474 -20.23 -12.32 19.20
C SER A 474 -20.09 -13.01 20.56
N GLN A 475 -18.90 -13.50 20.85
CA GLN A 475 -18.57 -14.21 22.09
C GLN A 475 -17.29 -13.64 22.68
N GLY A 476 -17.22 -13.51 24.00
CA GLY A 476 -16.04 -12.96 24.66
C GLY A 476 -16.33 -12.37 26.04
N THR A 477 -15.50 -11.41 26.46
CA THR A 477 -15.62 -10.74 27.76
C THR A 477 -15.53 -9.23 27.65
N ALA A 478 -16.27 -8.54 28.52
CA ALA A 478 -16.20 -7.10 28.71
C ALA A 478 -16.07 -6.78 30.21
N SER A 479 -15.24 -5.80 30.54
CA SER A 479 -15.15 -5.23 31.87
C SER A 479 -15.18 -3.71 31.82
N LEU A 480 -15.81 -3.10 32.82
CA LEU A 480 -15.93 -1.65 32.97
C LEU A 480 -15.82 -1.31 34.46
N VAL A 481 -14.91 -0.40 34.78
CA VAL A 481 -14.82 0.23 36.10
C VAL A 481 -14.88 1.74 35.95
N LEU A 482 -15.76 2.35 36.72
CA LEU A 482 -15.99 3.79 36.78
C LEU A 482 -15.74 4.28 38.20
N THR A 483 -14.92 5.33 38.38
CA THR A 483 -14.72 6.00 39.68
C THR A 483 -15.33 7.40 39.70
N ASP A 484 -15.60 7.91 40.90
CA ASP A 484 -15.96 9.30 41.18
C ASP A 484 -17.18 9.78 40.37
N GLY A 485 -18.20 8.93 40.32
CA GLY A 485 -19.28 9.02 39.35
C GLY A 485 -20.62 9.51 39.89
N GLU A 486 -21.55 9.74 38.96
CA GLU A 486 -22.93 10.10 39.25
C GLU A 486 -23.85 9.55 38.16
N PHE A 487 -24.81 8.70 38.52
CA PHE A 487 -25.94 8.38 37.65
C PHE A 487 -26.92 9.53 37.65
N LYS A 488 -27.20 10.14 36.49
CA LYS A 488 -28.03 11.36 36.39
C LYS A 488 -29.51 11.13 36.65
N ARG A 489 -29.98 9.90 36.45
CA ARG A 489 -31.40 9.50 36.55
C ARG A 489 -31.56 8.23 37.40
N PHE A 490 -30.92 8.16 38.56
CA PHE A 490 -31.12 7.07 39.51
C PHE A 490 -31.18 7.64 40.93
N ASN A 491 -32.24 7.33 41.67
CA ASN A 491 -32.51 7.82 43.02
C ASN A 491 -32.25 6.69 44.04
N LEU A 492 -30.98 6.47 44.39
CA LEU A 492 -30.54 5.43 45.32
C LEU A 492 -31.11 5.63 46.73
N ASP A 493 -31.26 6.87 47.17
CA ASP A 493 -31.91 7.20 48.45
C ASP A 493 -33.38 6.75 48.42
N GLY A 494 -34.12 7.09 47.36
CA GLY A 494 -35.50 6.64 47.20
C GLY A 494 -35.64 5.12 47.02
N LEU A 495 -34.66 4.46 46.39
CA LEU A 495 -34.60 2.99 46.33
C LEU A 495 -34.46 2.39 47.73
N GLN A 496 -33.58 2.96 48.56
CA GLN A 496 -33.38 2.55 49.95
C GLN A 496 -34.64 2.79 50.80
N ASP A 497 -35.17 4.03 50.81
CA ASP A 497 -36.40 4.44 51.51
C ASP A 497 -37.54 3.45 51.21
N ALA A 498 -37.74 3.16 49.92
CA ALA A 498 -38.74 2.19 49.49
C ALA A 498 -38.41 0.80 50.06
N LEU A 499 -37.22 0.26 49.80
CA LEU A 499 -36.84 -1.10 50.19
C LEU A 499 -37.05 -1.37 51.68
N GLU A 500 -36.65 -0.42 52.54
CA GLU A 500 -36.87 -0.41 53.99
C GLU A 500 -38.37 -0.41 54.37
N LEU A 501 -39.15 0.52 53.81
CA LEU A 501 -40.59 0.70 54.11
C LEU A 501 -41.48 -0.43 53.58
N LYS A 502 -40.97 -1.27 52.67
CA LYS A 502 -41.67 -2.38 52.00
C LYS A 502 -42.78 -1.96 51.03
N GLU A 503 -42.77 -0.71 50.58
CA GLU A 503 -43.68 -0.14 49.58
C GLU A 503 -43.12 -0.25 48.14
N ASP A 504 -43.97 -0.39 47.12
CA ASP A 504 -43.50 -0.37 45.73
C ASP A 504 -43.27 1.07 45.24
N ILE A 505 -42.08 1.35 44.69
CA ILE A 505 -41.74 2.67 44.16
C ILE A 505 -42.24 2.84 42.72
N ALA A 506 -42.87 3.98 42.43
CA ALA A 506 -43.18 4.35 41.05
C ALA A 506 -41.89 4.63 40.27
N SER A 507 -41.79 4.15 39.02
CA SER A 507 -40.61 4.37 38.17
C SER A 507 -40.21 5.85 38.12
N ASP A 508 -41.17 6.76 37.93
CA ASP A 508 -40.90 8.20 37.90
C ASP A 508 -40.13 8.69 39.14
N THR A 509 -40.42 8.16 40.34
CA THR A 509 -39.71 8.50 41.59
C THR A 509 -38.31 7.88 41.67
N LEU A 510 -38.11 6.70 41.08
CA LEU A 510 -36.81 6.02 41.01
C LEU A 510 -35.85 6.69 40.00
N TYR A 511 -36.39 7.27 38.92
CA TYR A 511 -35.62 7.92 37.84
C TYR A 511 -35.68 9.48 37.91
N ALA A 512 -36.18 10.07 39.02
CA ALA A 512 -36.36 11.52 39.21
C ALA A 512 -35.15 12.30 39.75
N LYS A 513 -34.15 11.63 40.34
CA LYS A 513 -32.96 12.27 40.91
C LYS A 513 -31.69 11.65 40.34
N SER A 514 -30.55 12.30 40.58
CA SER A 514 -29.23 11.69 40.43
C SER A 514 -28.74 11.07 41.73
N SER A 515 -27.77 10.15 41.63
CA SER A 515 -27.04 9.56 42.78
C SER A 515 -25.58 9.39 42.45
N ARG A 516 -24.71 9.74 43.40
CA ARG A 516 -23.26 9.56 43.29
C ARG A 516 -22.84 8.15 43.66
N PHE A 517 -21.75 7.69 43.07
CA PHE A 517 -21.08 6.44 43.41
C PHE A 517 -19.57 6.65 43.44
N ASP A 518 -18.88 5.98 44.37
CA ASP A 518 -17.44 6.10 44.55
C ASP A 518 -16.72 5.20 43.54
N VAL A 519 -17.20 3.96 43.40
CA VAL A 519 -16.78 2.97 42.38
C VAL A 519 -18.00 2.24 41.84
N LEU A 520 -18.04 1.98 40.54
CA LEU A 520 -18.91 1.00 39.88
C LEU A 520 -18.02 0.03 39.11
N SER A 521 -18.10 -1.26 39.42
CA SER A 521 -17.44 -2.36 38.71
C SER A 521 -18.47 -3.25 38.05
N ILE A 522 -18.24 -3.60 36.79
CA ILE A 522 -19.05 -4.49 35.95
C ILE A 522 -18.12 -5.46 35.24
N ARG A 523 -18.41 -6.77 35.34
CA ARG A 523 -17.76 -7.83 34.56
C ARG A 523 -18.80 -8.71 33.90
N GLY A 524 -18.72 -8.86 32.58
CA GLY A 524 -19.64 -9.67 31.81
C GLY A 524 -18.99 -10.46 30.69
N ARG A 525 -19.76 -11.40 30.16
CA ARG A 525 -19.45 -12.29 29.05
C ARG A 525 -20.49 -12.10 27.96
N MET A 526 -20.04 -11.92 26.74
CA MET A 526 -20.93 -11.90 25.58
C MET A 526 -21.20 -13.34 25.13
N ASP A 527 -22.46 -13.65 24.87
CA ASP A 527 -22.89 -14.86 24.17
C ASP A 527 -23.99 -14.46 23.16
N ASP A 528 -23.64 -14.50 21.88
CA ASP A 528 -24.37 -13.94 20.73
C ASP A 528 -24.75 -12.45 20.90
N ARG A 529 -25.93 -12.20 21.48
CA ARG A 529 -26.56 -10.88 21.70
C ARG A 529 -26.88 -10.60 23.18
N ILE A 530 -26.51 -11.52 24.08
CA ILE A 530 -26.75 -11.41 25.51
C ILE A 530 -25.41 -11.13 26.20
N LEU A 531 -25.32 -9.96 26.83
CA LEU A 531 -24.23 -9.68 27.77
C LEU A 531 -24.67 -10.20 29.14
N GLY A 532 -24.21 -11.40 29.49
CA GLY A 532 -24.39 -11.99 30.81
C GLY A 532 -23.36 -11.41 31.78
N ILE A 533 -23.83 -10.66 32.78
CA ILE A 533 -23.00 -9.92 33.73
C ILE A 533 -22.83 -10.76 35.01
N ASP A 534 -21.69 -11.46 35.07
CA ASP A 534 -21.26 -12.32 36.19
C ASP A 534 -21.17 -11.57 37.53
N GLY A 535 -20.92 -10.25 37.48
CA GLY A 535 -20.83 -9.41 38.68
C GLY A 535 -21.00 -7.91 38.40
N ILE A 536 -21.88 -7.28 39.16
CA ILE A 536 -22.02 -5.83 39.33
C ILE A 536 -21.72 -5.51 40.80
N ARG A 537 -20.91 -4.47 41.05
CA ARG A 537 -20.70 -3.90 42.39
C ARG A 537 -20.55 -2.38 42.30
N MET A 538 -21.48 -1.63 42.90
CA MET A 538 -21.47 -0.16 42.97
C MET A 538 -21.45 0.30 44.42
N THR A 539 -20.46 1.09 44.84
CA THR A 539 -20.41 1.69 46.19
C THR A 539 -20.86 3.15 46.18
N SER A 540 -21.56 3.60 47.23
CA SER A 540 -22.08 4.96 47.38
C SER A 540 -22.13 5.34 48.86
N GLY A 541 -21.02 5.87 49.38
CA GLY A 541 -20.84 6.09 50.81
C GLY A 541 -20.85 4.75 51.56
N ASN A 542 -21.67 4.62 52.60
CA ASN A 542 -21.77 3.38 53.40
C ASN A 542 -22.65 2.28 52.77
N ARG A 543 -22.84 2.29 51.46
CA ARG A 543 -23.80 1.45 50.72
C ARG A 543 -23.11 0.76 49.57
N ALA A 544 -23.38 -0.54 49.37
CA ALA A 544 -23.01 -1.25 48.15
C ALA A 544 -24.23 -1.88 47.48
N LEU A 545 -24.34 -1.74 46.17
CA LEU A 545 -25.35 -2.38 45.33
C LEU A 545 -24.64 -3.46 44.51
N VAL A 546 -24.99 -4.72 44.77
CA VAL A 546 -24.27 -5.92 44.27
C VAL A 546 -25.24 -6.89 43.61
N GLY A 547 -24.84 -7.56 42.54
CA GLY A 547 -25.65 -8.62 41.93
C GLY A 547 -25.13 -9.11 40.58
N THR A 548 -26.02 -9.77 39.82
CA THR A 548 -25.76 -10.28 38.46
C THR A 548 -26.88 -9.82 37.54
N ALA A 549 -26.63 -9.69 36.23
CA ALA A 549 -27.66 -9.22 35.30
C ALA A 549 -27.55 -9.84 33.91
N ASP A 550 -28.69 -10.02 33.24
CA ASP A 550 -28.73 -10.26 31.81
C ASP A 550 -29.05 -8.94 31.09
N LEU A 551 -28.28 -8.61 30.05
CA LEU A 551 -28.58 -7.51 29.13
C LEU A 551 -28.77 -8.04 27.71
N ASP A 552 -30.03 -8.02 27.26
CA ASP A 552 -30.43 -8.30 25.88
C ASP A 552 -30.19 -7.06 25.03
N LEU A 553 -29.19 -7.13 24.14
CA LEU A 553 -28.75 -5.99 23.30
C LEU A 553 -29.63 -5.76 22.08
N GLU A 554 -30.42 -6.74 21.65
CA GLU A 554 -31.39 -6.58 20.55
C GLU A 554 -32.63 -5.82 21.01
N ARG A 555 -33.11 -6.11 22.23
CA ARG A 555 -34.28 -5.46 22.83
C ARG A 555 -33.92 -4.26 23.70
N MET A 556 -32.63 -4.06 23.99
CA MET A 556 -32.12 -3.10 24.97
C MET A 556 -32.80 -3.23 26.34
N THR A 557 -32.99 -4.48 26.79
CA THR A 557 -33.66 -4.79 28.08
C THR A 557 -32.71 -5.42 29.09
N LEU A 558 -32.72 -4.86 30.29
CA LEU A 558 -32.01 -5.34 31.47
C LEU A 558 -32.91 -6.29 32.28
N ASP A 559 -32.30 -7.32 32.88
CA ASP A 559 -32.87 -8.08 33.99
C ASP A 559 -31.81 -8.29 35.09
N PHE A 560 -31.84 -7.43 36.11
CA PHE A 560 -30.84 -7.33 37.17
C PHE A 560 -31.47 -7.70 38.53
N PRO A 561 -31.37 -8.97 38.98
CA PRO A 561 -31.46 -9.32 40.40
C PRO A 561 -30.27 -8.73 41.17
N GLY A 562 -30.57 -7.90 42.16
CA GLY A 562 -29.57 -7.19 42.95
C GLY A 562 -29.90 -7.14 44.44
N THR A 563 -28.88 -6.84 45.23
CA THR A 563 -28.95 -6.64 46.67
C THR A 563 -28.38 -5.28 47.01
N LEU A 564 -29.15 -4.45 47.72
CA LEU A 564 -28.66 -3.23 48.35
C LEU A 564 -28.19 -3.58 49.76
N ALA A 565 -26.89 -3.45 50.01
CA ALA A 565 -26.24 -3.76 51.27
C ALA A 565 -25.78 -2.47 51.98
N LEU A 566 -26.02 -2.37 53.29
CA LEU A 566 -25.66 -1.24 54.14
C LEU A 566 -24.53 -1.64 55.09
N TYR A 567 -23.53 -0.78 55.25
CA TYR A 567 -22.33 -1.03 56.06
C TYR A 567 -22.13 0.04 57.15
N ASN A 568 -21.29 -0.27 58.13
CA ASN A 568 -20.84 0.72 59.13
C ASN A 568 -19.77 1.68 58.57
N THR A 569 -19.01 1.22 57.57
CA THR A 569 -17.91 1.97 56.95
C THR A 569 -18.32 2.53 55.58
N ALA A 570 -17.80 3.71 55.24
CA ALA A 570 -17.92 4.33 53.93
C ALA A 570 -16.69 4.08 53.02
N ASP A 571 -15.75 3.24 53.45
CA ASP A 571 -14.60 2.81 52.65
C ASP A 571 -14.96 1.63 51.73
N PRO A 572 -14.92 1.77 50.39
CA PRO A 572 -15.20 0.68 49.45
C PRO A 572 -14.32 -0.56 49.62
N ALA A 573 -13.07 -0.40 50.12
CA ALA A 573 -12.17 -1.53 50.34
C ALA A 573 -12.65 -2.39 51.51
N SER A 574 -12.89 -1.78 52.67
CA SER A 574 -13.43 -2.46 53.87
C SER A 574 -14.79 -3.13 53.58
N GLN A 575 -15.69 -2.46 52.83
CA GLN A 575 -16.98 -3.02 52.39
C GLN A 575 -16.87 -4.31 51.57
N SER A 576 -15.69 -4.61 51.00
CA SER A 576 -15.43 -5.83 50.21
C SER A 576 -14.83 -6.96 51.06
N THR A 577 -14.87 -6.82 52.39
CA THR A 577 -14.32 -7.78 53.38
C THR A 577 -15.16 -7.89 54.66
N GLU A 578 -15.95 -6.87 55.02
CA GLU A 578 -16.90 -6.90 56.14
C GLU A 578 -18.26 -7.52 55.75
N ASP A 579 -18.97 -8.12 56.71
CA ASP A 579 -20.39 -8.48 56.54
C ASP A 579 -21.28 -7.21 56.57
N PRO A 580 -22.33 -7.11 55.73
CA PRO A 580 -23.26 -5.99 55.76
C PRO A 580 -24.17 -6.01 57.00
N VAL A 581 -24.52 -4.82 57.49
CA VAL A 581 -25.41 -4.61 58.64
C VAL A 581 -26.85 -4.95 58.28
N GLU A 582 -27.30 -4.52 57.10
CA GLU A 582 -28.60 -4.86 56.52
C GLU A 582 -28.46 -5.09 55.01
N ALA A 583 -29.34 -5.92 54.44
CA ALA A 583 -29.32 -6.28 53.02
C ALA A 583 -30.74 -6.45 52.46
N PHE A 584 -31.01 -5.85 51.30
CA PHE A 584 -32.33 -5.81 50.67
C PHE A 584 -32.29 -6.38 49.25
N GLU A 585 -32.93 -7.53 49.03
CA GLU A 585 -33.11 -8.14 47.69
C GLU A 585 -34.11 -7.34 46.84
N PHE A 586 -33.77 -7.11 45.58
CA PHE A 586 -34.63 -6.47 44.58
C PHE A 586 -34.35 -7.01 43.16
N ARG A 587 -35.20 -6.64 42.19
CA ARG A 587 -34.98 -6.94 40.77
C ARG A 587 -35.43 -5.79 39.89
N LEU A 588 -34.50 -5.18 39.15
CA LEU A 588 -34.80 -4.23 38.07
C LEU A 588 -34.98 -5.01 36.77
N LYS A 589 -36.15 -4.92 36.12
CA LYS A 589 -36.42 -5.59 34.83
C LYS A 589 -37.15 -4.68 33.86
N GLY A 590 -36.71 -4.63 32.61
CA GLY A 590 -37.36 -3.84 31.55
C GLY A 590 -36.35 -3.12 30.65
N PRO A 591 -36.77 -2.11 29.88
CA PRO A 591 -35.86 -1.32 29.03
C PRO A 591 -34.77 -0.66 29.85
N ILE A 592 -33.50 -0.78 29.43
CA ILE A 592 -32.32 -0.33 30.19
C ILE A 592 -32.39 1.14 30.62
N ALA A 593 -33.07 1.99 29.85
CA ALA A 593 -33.22 3.43 30.14
C ALA A 593 -34.13 3.75 31.34
N ASN A 594 -35.12 2.88 31.65
CA ASN A 594 -36.05 3.04 32.78
C ASN A 594 -36.64 1.65 33.19
N PRO A 595 -35.85 0.70 33.73
CA PRO A 595 -36.39 -0.60 34.12
C PRO A 595 -37.39 -0.47 35.27
N THR A 596 -38.27 -1.46 35.44
CA THR A 596 -39.26 -1.47 36.53
C THR A 596 -38.66 -2.16 37.76
N LEU A 597 -38.76 -1.53 38.93
CA LEU A 597 -38.41 -2.19 40.19
C LEU A 597 -39.50 -3.21 40.55
N THR A 598 -39.07 -4.43 40.82
CA THR A 598 -39.91 -5.48 41.41
C THR A 598 -39.23 -6.04 42.65
N ARG A 599 -39.99 -6.19 43.73
CA ARG A 599 -39.56 -6.95 44.90
C ARG A 599 -39.66 -8.43 44.59
N ARG A 600 -38.60 -9.20 44.84
CA ARG A 600 -38.74 -10.63 45.09
C ARG A 600 -38.73 -10.87 46.58
N ALA A 601 -39.80 -11.49 47.10
CA ALA A 601 -39.76 -12.10 48.40
C ALA A 601 -39.11 -13.49 48.26
N LYS A 602 -37.77 -13.55 48.43
CA LYS A 602 -36.99 -14.76 48.76
C LYS A 602 -37.09 -15.94 47.79
N SER A 603 -36.06 -16.12 46.96
CA SER A 603 -35.78 -17.38 46.25
C SER A 603 -34.28 -17.48 45.98
N ASP A 604 -33.70 -18.67 46.20
CA ASP A 604 -32.24 -18.88 46.22
C ASP A 604 -31.51 -18.30 44.99
N SER A 605 -30.75 -17.23 45.21
CA SER A 605 -29.65 -16.79 44.36
C SER A 605 -28.40 -16.71 45.22
N GLN A 606 -27.40 -17.53 44.92
CA GLN A 606 -26.11 -17.44 45.61
C GLN A 606 -25.49 -16.07 45.35
N GLN A 607 -25.09 -15.37 46.41
CA GLN A 607 -24.28 -14.15 46.24
C GLN A 607 -22.96 -14.54 45.56
N PRO A 608 -22.55 -13.87 44.46
CA PRO A 608 -21.18 -13.99 43.96
C PRO A 608 -20.21 -13.54 45.06
N ARG A 609 -19.03 -14.16 45.15
CA ARG A 609 -18.07 -13.85 46.21
C ARG A 609 -17.24 -12.65 45.79
N ASP A 610 -16.81 -11.81 46.73
CA ASP A 610 -16.00 -10.63 46.39
C ASP A 610 -14.65 -10.97 45.73
N GLN A 611 -14.17 -12.22 45.85
CA GLN A 611 -13.01 -12.73 45.11
C GLN A 611 -13.25 -12.83 43.59
N ASP A 612 -14.51 -12.92 43.15
CA ASP A 612 -14.92 -12.99 41.74
C ASP A 612 -15.08 -11.57 41.12
N ILE A 613 -15.18 -10.53 41.96
CA ILE A 613 -15.51 -9.13 41.63
C ILE A 613 -14.34 -8.17 41.96
N LEU A 614 -13.11 -8.69 42.03
CA LEU A 614 -11.91 -7.92 42.43
C LEU A 614 -11.70 -6.65 41.59
N ALA A 615 -11.45 -5.54 42.28
CA ALA A 615 -11.20 -4.25 41.64
C ALA A 615 -9.84 -4.24 40.89
N PRO A 616 -9.80 -3.77 39.63
CA PRO A 616 -8.55 -3.65 38.88
C PRO A 616 -7.68 -2.53 39.46
N GLY A 617 -6.47 -2.89 39.92
CA GLY A 617 -5.47 -1.92 40.40
C GLY A 617 -4.55 -2.42 41.51
N VAL A 618 -4.93 -3.45 42.26
CA VAL A 618 -4.10 -4.02 43.34
C VAL A 618 -3.54 -5.38 42.93
N PRO A 619 -2.21 -5.55 42.80
CA PRO A 619 -1.63 -6.87 42.58
C PRO A 619 -1.82 -7.75 43.82
N ALA A 620 -2.31 -8.97 43.61
CA ALA A 620 -2.33 -9.98 44.66
C ALA A 620 -0.89 -10.36 45.03
N THR A 621 -0.46 -9.93 46.22
CA THR A 621 0.92 -9.93 46.75
C THR A 621 1.86 -8.87 46.15
N MET A 622 2.55 -8.14 47.04
CA MET A 622 3.86 -7.56 46.73
C MET A 622 4.94 -8.62 47.01
N PRO A 623 6.00 -8.72 46.20
CA PRO A 623 7.20 -9.49 46.56
C PRO A 623 7.78 -8.95 47.88
N GLY A 624 7.81 -9.80 48.91
CA GLY A 624 8.07 -9.36 50.28
C GLY A 624 9.52 -8.90 50.50
N ALA A 625 9.69 -7.67 50.98
CA ALA A 625 10.96 -7.20 51.52
C ALA A 625 11.36 -8.03 52.75
N SER A 626 12.30 -8.97 52.56
CA SER A 626 12.85 -9.78 53.64
C SER A 626 14.22 -9.23 54.05
N GLU A 627 14.26 -8.45 55.13
CA GLU A 627 15.53 -8.03 55.74
C GLU A 627 16.26 -9.20 56.43
N ARG A 628 17.55 -8.98 56.74
CA ARG A 628 18.53 -10.04 57.02
C ARG A 628 18.44 -10.60 58.45
N GLY A 629 18.40 -11.93 58.59
CA GLY A 629 18.18 -12.65 59.88
C GLY A 629 19.18 -13.76 60.27
N GLN A 630 20.48 -13.57 60.01
CA GLN A 630 21.67 -14.28 60.54
C GLN A 630 21.61 -15.70 61.22
N ARG A 631 22.49 -16.60 60.72
CA ARG A 631 23.19 -17.78 61.36
C ARG A 631 22.45 -19.15 61.43
N GLN A 632 22.84 -20.23 60.72
CA GLN A 632 24.11 -21.05 60.77
C GLN A 632 24.20 -21.97 62.02
N PRO A 633 24.70 -23.25 62.00
CA PRO A 633 25.56 -23.93 61.01
C PRO A 633 25.23 -25.39 60.52
N ALA A 634 25.81 -25.72 59.35
CA ALA A 634 26.57 -26.92 58.92
C ALA A 634 26.18 -28.39 59.24
N ALA A 635 26.34 -29.26 58.22
CA ALA A 635 26.77 -30.66 58.34
C ALA A 635 27.52 -31.14 57.05
N GLU A 636 28.58 -31.92 57.22
CA GLU A 636 29.44 -32.58 56.21
C GLU A 636 30.10 -33.82 56.89
N PRO A 637 30.70 -34.81 56.20
CA PRO A 637 30.42 -35.35 54.85
C PRO A 637 30.51 -36.91 54.80
N SER A 638 30.64 -37.49 53.58
CA SER A 638 31.43 -38.71 53.22
C SER A 638 30.81 -40.14 53.13
N SER A 639 31.51 -40.97 52.32
CA SER A 639 31.41 -42.44 52.08
C SER A 639 30.25 -43.02 51.24
N GLU A 640 30.40 -44.10 50.44
CA GLU A 640 31.55 -44.64 49.66
C GLU A 640 31.08 -45.68 48.58
N ALA A 641 31.74 -45.71 47.42
CA ALA A 641 31.85 -46.71 46.33
C ALA A 641 30.76 -47.78 45.99
N THR A 642 30.57 -48.08 44.68
CA THR A 642 30.72 -49.43 44.03
C THR A 642 30.44 -49.46 42.50
N LYS A 643 31.52 -49.71 41.70
CA LYS A 643 31.65 -50.39 40.37
C LYS A 643 30.88 -49.96 39.09
N GLU A 644 31.64 -49.49 38.09
CA GLU A 644 32.16 -50.21 36.86
C GLU A 644 31.29 -51.23 36.09
N PRO A 645 31.48 -51.41 34.75
CA PRO A 645 32.80 -51.63 34.09
C PRO A 645 33.11 -50.96 32.71
N GLU A 646 34.43 -50.91 32.40
CA GLU A 646 35.18 -51.14 31.11
C GLU A 646 34.69 -50.52 29.77
N GLU A 647 35.52 -50.02 28.84
CA GLU A 647 37.00 -49.92 28.63
C GLU A 647 37.31 -48.64 27.76
N GLU A 648 38.44 -48.27 27.13
CA GLU A 648 39.72 -48.89 26.73
C GLU A 648 40.89 -47.83 26.62
N ALA A 649 41.82 -47.91 25.65
CA ALA A 649 42.97 -47.01 25.39
C ALA A 649 42.63 -45.61 24.78
N THR A 650 43.35 -44.46 24.94
CA THR A 650 44.78 -44.05 25.15
C THR A 650 45.67 -44.01 23.88
N PRO A 651 46.78 -43.21 23.80
CA PRO A 651 47.13 -41.89 24.41
C PRO A 651 47.92 -40.92 23.44
N ASP A 652 48.56 -39.89 24.03
CA ASP A 652 49.78 -39.16 23.59
C ASP A 652 49.74 -38.20 22.36
N GLU A 653 50.57 -37.14 22.25
CA GLU A 653 51.64 -36.61 23.14
C GLU A 653 51.73 -35.05 23.06
N ALA A 654 52.56 -34.43 23.91
CA ALA A 654 52.90 -32.98 23.94
C ALA A 654 54.46 -32.84 24.10
N PRO A 655 55.11 -31.70 24.49
CA PRO A 655 54.67 -30.31 24.75
C PRO A 655 55.69 -29.18 24.33
N VAL A 656 55.45 -27.93 24.80
CA VAL A 656 56.45 -26.85 25.16
C VAL A 656 57.27 -26.09 24.10
N GLY A 657 57.44 -24.76 24.30
CA GLY A 657 58.56 -23.93 23.78
C GLY A 657 58.18 -22.57 23.14
N GLN A 658 57.71 -21.55 23.88
CA GLN A 658 58.46 -20.46 24.56
C GLN A 658 59.20 -19.38 23.71
N ASP A 659 58.71 -18.15 23.86
CA ASP A 659 59.38 -16.83 23.92
C ASP A 659 59.95 -16.05 22.70
N ALA A 660 59.96 -14.71 22.90
CA ALA A 660 60.73 -13.62 22.25
C ALA A 660 60.21 -12.89 20.97
N LEU A 661 59.69 -11.67 21.20
CA LEU A 661 59.76 -10.48 20.31
C LEU A 661 61.11 -9.73 20.57
N PRO A 662 61.51 -8.62 19.88
CA PRO A 662 60.85 -7.83 18.81
C PRO A 662 61.77 -7.47 17.60
N GLY A 663 61.29 -6.64 16.65
CA GLY A 663 62.14 -5.99 15.63
C GLY A 663 61.42 -5.01 14.67
N LEU A 664 62.08 -3.92 14.27
CA LEU A 664 61.61 -2.88 13.34
C LEU A 664 62.32 -2.99 11.96
N GLY A 665 61.71 -2.50 10.87
CA GLY A 665 62.36 -2.35 9.55
C GLY A 665 61.43 -1.78 8.47
N GLU A 666 61.98 -1.09 7.46
CA GLU A 666 61.22 -0.32 6.44
C GLU A 666 61.46 -0.79 4.98
N ASP A 667 60.47 -0.51 4.13
CA ASP A 667 60.57 -0.02 2.72
C ASP A 667 60.76 -0.98 1.49
N LEU A 668 60.36 -0.44 0.33
CA LEU A 668 60.70 -0.75 -1.09
C LEU A 668 60.08 -1.93 -1.90
N ALA A 669 58.99 -1.61 -2.63
CA ALA A 669 58.87 -1.61 -4.11
C ALA A 669 58.81 -2.88 -5.02
N ALA A 670 57.81 -2.85 -5.94
CA ALA A 670 57.82 -3.23 -7.38
C ALA A 670 57.70 -4.70 -7.91
N VAL A 671 56.45 -5.09 -8.26
CA VAL A 671 55.94 -5.67 -9.55
C VAL A 671 56.98 -5.95 -10.66
N PRO A 672 57.05 -7.16 -11.31
CA PRO A 672 56.21 -7.53 -12.48
C PRO A 672 55.93 -9.08 -12.66
N PRO A 673 55.66 -9.69 -13.86
CA PRO A 673 54.29 -9.93 -14.37
C PRO A 673 54.00 -11.36 -14.94
N ALA A 674 52.76 -11.60 -15.39
CA ALA A 674 52.33 -12.67 -16.31
C ALA A 674 51.12 -12.13 -17.15
N THR A 675 50.93 -12.26 -18.47
CA THR A 675 51.12 -13.30 -19.52
C THR A 675 49.98 -14.31 -19.67
N ASP A 676 49.17 -14.07 -20.71
CA ASP A 676 48.35 -14.97 -21.55
C ASP A 676 47.30 -15.93 -20.94
N ALA A 677 46.08 -15.85 -21.48
CA ALA A 677 44.96 -16.78 -21.27
C ALA A 677 45.02 -17.98 -22.24
N PRO A 678 44.16 -19.00 -22.06
CA PRO A 678 42.88 -18.94 -22.79
C PRO A 678 41.64 -19.50 -22.05
N ASP A 679 40.48 -19.03 -22.53
CA ASP A 679 39.16 -19.68 -22.63
C ASP A 679 38.30 -20.10 -21.41
N THR A 680 36.98 -20.00 -21.67
CA THR A 680 35.79 -20.58 -21.01
C THR A 680 35.32 -20.04 -19.65
N GLU A 681 34.25 -19.26 -19.71
CA GLU A 681 33.37 -18.89 -18.60
C GLU A 681 32.50 -20.08 -18.15
N GLN A 682 32.68 -20.60 -16.93
CA GLN A 682 31.66 -21.44 -16.24
C GLN A 682 31.97 -21.66 -14.74
N SER A 683 32.28 -20.61 -13.97
CA SER A 683 32.69 -20.76 -12.55
C SER A 683 32.47 -19.51 -11.66
N SER A 684 31.37 -18.78 -11.83
CA SER A 684 31.18 -17.45 -11.20
C SER A 684 29.88 -17.25 -10.40
N PHE A 685 29.14 -18.32 -10.08
CA PHE A 685 27.96 -18.23 -9.19
C PHE A 685 28.08 -19.05 -7.89
N GLU A 686 28.60 -20.28 -7.90
CA GLU A 686 28.77 -21.09 -6.67
C GLU A 686 29.79 -20.49 -5.68
N ALA A 687 30.76 -19.70 -6.16
CA ALA A 687 31.76 -19.02 -5.32
C ALA A 687 31.21 -17.82 -4.51
N LEU A 688 29.97 -17.39 -4.75
CA LEU A 688 29.35 -16.22 -4.10
C LEU A 688 28.35 -16.56 -2.99
N GLU A 689 27.79 -17.77 -2.94
CA GLU A 689 26.91 -18.16 -1.83
C GLU A 689 27.70 -18.56 -0.57
N GLU A 690 28.79 -19.34 -0.74
CA GLU A 690 29.57 -19.84 0.39
C GLU A 690 30.33 -18.73 1.15
N SER A 691 30.71 -17.65 0.46
CA SER A 691 31.46 -16.52 1.03
C SER A 691 30.59 -15.52 1.82
N VAL A 692 29.27 -15.49 1.62
CA VAL A 692 28.35 -14.61 2.36
C VAL A 692 27.84 -15.28 3.64
N GLY A 693 27.56 -16.58 3.59
CA GLY A 693 27.03 -17.33 4.74
C GLY A 693 27.96 -17.38 5.96
N GLU A 694 29.26 -17.59 5.76
CA GLU A 694 30.21 -17.71 6.87
C GLU A 694 30.58 -16.35 7.50
N ALA A 695 30.60 -15.28 6.69
CA ALA A 695 30.86 -13.92 7.16
C ALA A 695 29.76 -13.41 8.12
N ALA A 696 28.48 -13.63 7.76
CA ALA A 696 27.34 -13.25 8.61
C ALA A 696 27.36 -13.99 9.97
N LYS A 697 27.72 -15.28 9.96
CA LYS A 697 27.81 -16.10 11.17
C LYS A 697 28.89 -15.61 12.13
N LYS A 698 30.06 -15.21 11.61
CA LYS A 698 31.22 -14.76 12.39
C LYS A 698 31.06 -13.33 12.97
N ALA A 699 30.17 -12.53 12.39
CA ALA A 699 29.78 -11.22 12.95
C ALA A 699 28.76 -11.33 14.10
N LEU A 700 27.98 -12.40 14.14
CA LEU A 700 26.97 -12.66 15.19
C LEU A 700 27.57 -13.17 16.51
N GLU A 701 28.76 -13.76 16.48
CA GLU A 701 29.46 -14.28 17.67
C GLU A 701 30.26 -13.19 18.44
N SER A 702 30.33 -11.94 17.94
CA SER A 702 31.13 -10.87 18.55
C SER A 702 30.33 -9.72 19.20
N LEU A 703 29.00 -9.84 19.29
CA LEU A 703 28.11 -8.80 19.84
C LEU A 703 27.14 -9.28 20.94
N LEU A 704 27.52 -10.32 21.69
CA LEU A 704 26.93 -10.62 23.00
C LEU A 704 27.75 -9.95 24.13
N PRO A 705 27.26 -8.89 24.77
CA PRO A 705 27.84 -8.38 26.01
C PRO A 705 27.34 -9.18 27.22
N SER A 706 28.18 -10.06 27.78
CA SER A 706 27.94 -10.65 29.09
C SER A 706 28.43 -9.72 30.21
N GLY A 707 27.50 -9.02 30.86
CA GLY A 707 27.71 -8.41 32.19
C GLY A 707 26.88 -9.14 33.24
N SER A 708 27.26 -9.19 34.52
CA SER A 708 28.53 -8.76 35.15
C SER A 708 28.66 -9.39 36.54
N ASP A 709 29.58 -8.87 37.35
CA ASP A 709 29.71 -8.99 38.82
C ASP A 709 30.72 -10.08 39.30
N ASP A 710 31.58 -9.83 40.30
CA ASP A 710 31.67 -8.67 41.21
C ASP A 710 33.11 -8.34 41.68
N ASN A 711 33.31 -7.07 42.06
CA ASN A 711 33.77 -6.62 43.40
C ASN A 711 34.99 -5.67 43.48
N THR A 712 34.77 -4.55 44.19
CA THR A 712 35.74 -3.51 44.64
C THR A 712 36.53 -2.74 43.55
N GLN A 713 36.73 -1.43 43.67
CA GLN A 713 36.67 -0.55 44.86
C GLN A 713 36.19 0.87 44.54
#